data_AF-A0A9P7J6X0-F1
#
_entry.id   AF-A0A9P7J6X0-F1
#
_cell.length_a   1.000
_cell.length_b   1.000
_cell.length_c   1.000
_cell.angle_alpha   90.00
_cell.angle_beta   90.00
_cell.angle_gamma   90.00
#
_symmetry.space_group_name_H-M   'P 1'
#
loop_
_entity.id
_entity.type
_entity.pdbx_description
1 polymer ?
#
loop_
_entity_poly.entity_id
_entity_poly.type
_entity_poly.pdbx_seq_one_letter_code
_entity_poly.pdbx_strand_id
1 'polypeptide(L)'
;MPGSLEEQYIRLEVVTGKNLQVPSQRIPAGIYISINIDLRRRWKTAIKVVSSHKYVVWGDIMTLSSYASPAFSVEIRASYEAGRMLGSGEVIGELQTSWDELLDHGDESFELSFPPVRGIHPSLALKAAVVHACDDQDGALFHSLVGCGGARDTDAGHAQSAEYMTSKTVSHLNDAVQHFQLVLDQCLVDHFNHAAALTNLACARLEGCIQKDIQDADTTTSLFRKTIALRPQGHPDHTLSLYNLIRALNWHYSKEPTAAYIHESAQLCCKLLPLCPKGTYLRSVGVDSAVDYVIGKCNNLPIDTSNEGIHLRRNVLELCPMRAYNFVVKLCLCPEGHPDRDTYLNNLAISLEHRFSHQGKPNGLDEAISLHEEVLRLRPVGHRYRRFSLGNLGGALVTCFNRRGDIDVITRAINLYHDVLTLHLPRHLRHGTTLNNLALAPKTRYDKLHVSEDLNEAIDLFRESLQLIPLDDPERHGNLFNLSSALCSRFTHTQEDEDIKEIINLCQESLAALSSLYPDRYFIYMRLQEIYLSRYRILHDPVDLLLAVENFRLASRHPTQGFPWRISEAIDWARQAEVYHHESALEAYQMCFELFDSHVMTRSSIISRHEAASTFRGAQSLPVYAASCPIRSGNPHRAVELVEQGRGQQWPLASRLRTPLEEAGIFTNEGQFPGNNVYRIA
;
A
#
# COMPACT_ATOMS: atom_id res chain seq x y z
N MET A 1 -36.75 9.18 68.60
CA MET A 1 -36.28 8.16 67.66
C MET A 1 -36.30 8.79 66.29
N PRO A 2 -35.17 9.26 65.75
CA PRO A 2 -35.10 9.72 64.37
C PRO A 2 -35.31 8.51 63.46
N GLY A 3 -36.15 8.68 62.44
CA GLY A 3 -36.49 7.65 61.47
C GLY A 3 -35.25 7.09 60.79
N SER A 4 -35.33 5.81 60.44
CA SER A 4 -34.36 5.11 59.60
C SER A 4 -33.97 5.98 58.41
N LEU A 5 -32.71 6.42 58.37
CA LEU A 5 -32.07 6.93 57.16
C LEU A 5 -32.11 5.77 56.15
N GLU A 6 -33.11 5.76 55.28
CA GLU A 6 -33.03 4.96 54.06
C GLU A 6 -31.74 5.38 53.36
N GLU A 7 -30.83 4.43 53.14
CA GLU A 7 -29.60 4.70 52.41
C GLU A 7 -29.99 5.22 51.02
N GLN A 8 -29.75 6.51 50.80
CA GLN A 8 -29.92 7.11 49.50
C GLN A 8 -28.68 6.78 48.68
N TYR A 9 -28.87 6.34 47.45
CA TYR A 9 -27.77 6.09 46.52
C TYR A 9 -27.83 7.09 45.38
N ILE A 10 -26.67 7.50 44.90
CA ILE A 10 -26.50 8.35 43.72
C ILE A 10 -26.13 7.44 42.57
N ARG A 11 -26.99 7.40 41.56
CA ARG A 11 -26.72 6.75 40.28
C ARG A 11 -26.13 7.78 39.32
N LEU A 12 -24.96 7.50 38.79
CA LEU A 12 -24.29 8.27 37.75
C LEU A 12 -24.19 7.46 36.47
N GLU A 13 -24.63 8.03 35.35
CA GLU A 13 -24.47 7.45 34.02
C GLU A 13 -23.58 8.34 33.17
N VAL A 14 -22.50 7.76 32.64
CA VAL A 14 -21.62 8.45 31.69
C VAL A 14 -22.18 8.26 30.30
N VAL A 15 -22.60 9.35 29.67
CA VAL A 15 -23.35 9.30 28.41
C VAL A 15 -22.43 9.52 27.22
N THR A 16 -21.81 10.70 27.11
CA THR A 16 -20.88 11.00 26.02
C THR A 16 -19.77 11.95 26.45
N GLY A 17 -18.67 12.02 25.73
CA GLY A 17 -17.66 13.05 25.91
C GLY A 17 -17.21 13.63 24.59
N LYS A 18 -16.87 14.91 24.57
CA LYS A 18 -16.49 15.69 23.37
C LYS A 18 -15.16 16.41 23.57
N ASN A 19 -14.51 16.78 22.46
CA ASN A 19 -13.23 17.50 22.44
C ASN A 19 -12.09 16.78 23.20
N LEU A 20 -12.02 15.46 23.06
CA LEU A 20 -11.10 14.60 23.83
C LEU A 20 -9.72 14.44 23.16
N GLN A 21 -9.00 15.54 22.96
CA GLN A 21 -7.68 15.52 22.35
C GLN A 21 -6.60 15.11 23.37
N VAL A 22 -5.72 14.20 22.97
CA VAL A 22 -4.61 13.72 23.80
C VAL A 22 -3.45 14.72 23.75
N PRO A 23 -3.01 15.29 24.89
CA PRO A 23 -2.00 16.34 24.91
C PRO A 23 -0.64 15.97 24.31
N SER A 24 -0.18 14.73 24.49
CA SER A 24 1.05 14.21 23.89
C SER A 24 0.94 13.88 22.40
N GLN A 25 -0.25 14.02 21.80
CA GLN A 25 -0.56 13.66 20.41
C GLN A 25 -0.31 12.18 20.07
N ARG A 26 -0.05 11.32 21.06
CA ARG A 26 -0.06 9.88 20.88
C ARG A 26 -1.47 9.40 20.55
N ILE A 27 -1.56 8.35 19.74
CA ILE A 27 -2.81 7.64 19.50
C ILE A 27 -3.09 6.74 20.72
N PRO A 28 -4.16 6.99 21.49
CA PRO A 28 -4.54 6.10 22.58
C PRO A 28 -5.17 4.81 22.05
N ALA A 29 -5.03 3.72 22.80
CA ALA A 29 -5.83 2.51 22.59
C ALA A 29 -7.32 2.77 22.90
N GLY A 30 -7.61 3.67 23.84
CA GLY A 30 -8.95 4.18 24.13
C GLY A 30 -8.96 5.21 25.25
N ILE A 31 -10.15 5.69 25.60
CA ILE A 31 -10.40 6.67 26.66
C ILE A 31 -11.33 6.06 27.70
N TYR A 32 -11.10 6.40 28.96
CA TYR A 32 -12.00 6.05 30.06
C TYR A 32 -12.17 7.24 31.01
N ILE A 33 -13.26 7.22 31.77
CA ILE A 33 -13.55 8.17 32.83
C ILE A 33 -13.20 7.51 34.16
N SER A 34 -12.55 8.26 35.02
CA SER A 34 -12.23 7.87 36.39
C SER A 34 -12.89 8.84 37.36
N ILE A 35 -13.56 8.30 38.38
CA ILE A 35 -14.16 9.08 39.46
C ILE A 35 -13.45 8.70 40.75
N ASN A 36 -12.77 9.67 41.36
CA ASN A 36 -12.01 9.49 42.59
C ASN A 36 -12.77 10.13 43.75
N ILE A 37 -13.30 9.29 44.63
CA ILE A 37 -14.06 9.75 45.81
C ILE A 37 -13.10 10.04 46.97
N ASP A 38 -12.10 9.16 47.14
CA ASP A 38 -11.02 9.30 48.11
C ASP A 38 -9.76 8.57 47.61
N LEU A 39 -8.68 8.56 48.41
CA LEU A 39 -7.41 7.92 48.07
C LEU A 39 -7.51 6.39 47.82
N ARG A 40 -8.62 5.74 48.17
CA ARG A 40 -8.82 4.28 48.10
C ARG A 40 -9.99 3.88 47.20
N ARG A 41 -10.97 4.76 47.00
CA ARG A 41 -12.19 4.51 46.22
C ARG A 41 -12.11 5.24 44.89
N ARG A 42 -11.79 4.47 43.86
CA ARG A 42 -11.76 4.91 42.45
C ARG A 42 -12.68 4.02 41.64
N TRP A 43 -13.57 4.63 40.88
CA TRP A 43 -14.35 3.94 39.86
C TRP A 43 -13.89 4.33 38.48
N LYS A 44 -14.03 3.40 37.54
CA LYS A 44 -13.55 3.54 36.17
C LYS A 44 -14.55 2.94 35.20
N THR A 45 -14.86 3.67 34.13
CA THR A 45 -15.65 3.17 32.99
C THR A 45 -14.87 2.13 32.19
N ALA A 46 -15.56 1.41 31.30
CA ALA A 46 -14.89 0.64 30.26
C ALA A 46 -14.02 1.56 29.39
N ILE A 47 -12.88 1.04 28.91
CA ILE A 47 -12.05 1.73 27.93
C ILE A 47 -12.80 1.69 26.60
N LYS A 48 -13.17 2.86 26.09
CA LYS A 48 -13.87 2.99 24.80
C LYS A 48 -12.96 3.65 23.78
N VAL A 49 -13.01 3.13 22.57
CA VAL A 49 -12.20 3.64 21.46
C VAL A 49 -12.81 4.95 20.96
N VAL A 50 -11.97 5.93 20.64
CA VAL A 50 -12.40 7.24 20.15
C VAL A 50 -12.96 7.09 18.72
N SER A 51 -14.11 7.67 18.40
CA SER A 51 -14.57 7.77 17.00
C SER A 51 -13.95 9.01 16.34
N SER A 52 -13.77 9.03 15.01
CA SER A 52 -12.93 9.93 14.17
C SER A 52 -12.90 11.45 14.50
N HIS A 53 -12.45 11.78 15.71
CA HIS A 53 -11.96 13.02 16.30
C HIS A 53 -12.81 13.81 17.31
N LYS A 54 -14.07 13.48 17.64
CA LYS A 54 -14.82 14.41 18.54
C LYS A 54 -15.81 13.84 19.53
N TYR A 55 -16.06 12.52 19.55
CA TYR A 55 -16.94 11.98 20.57
C TYR A 55 -16.66 10.53 20.93
N VAL A 56 -16.88 10.23 22.21
CA VAL A 56 -16.96 8.88 22.75
C VAL A 56 -18.33 8.73 23.41
N VAL A 57 -18.98 7.59 23.18
CA VAL A 57 -20.25 7.26 23.83
C VAL A 57 -19.96 6.18 24.87
N TRP A 58 -20.41 6.45 26.08
CA TRP A 58 -20.43 5.49 27.17
C TRP A 58 -21.89 5.15 27.49
N GLY A 59 -22.08 4.04 28.20
CA GLY A 59 -23.36 3.64 28.78
C GLY A 59 -23.12 2.96 30.13
N ASP A 60 -22.01 3.35 30.76
CA ASP A 60 -21.56 2.74 32.00
C ASP A 60 -22.22 3.48 33.16
N ILE A 61 -22.79 2.72 34.09
CA ILE A 61 -23.54 3.22 35.24
C ILE A 61 -22.75 2.90 36.50
N MET A 62 -22.70 3.87 37.41
CA MET A 62 -22.14 3.74 38.74
C MET A 62 -23.22 4.05 39.77
N THR A 63 -23.28 3.29 40.85
CA THR A 63 -24.14 3.60 42.00
C THR A 63 -23.27 3.76 43.24
N LEU A 64 -23.47 4.83 44.02
CA LEU A 64 -22.71 5.14 45.22
C LEU A 64 -23.62 5.51 46.37
N SER A 65 -23.25 5.12 47.59
CA SER A 65 -23.94 5.60 48.79
C SER A 65 -23.77 7.10 48.98
N SER A 66 -24.84 7.81 49.35
CA SER A 66 -24.87 9.26 49.61
C SER A 66 -23.95 9.73 50.74
N TYR A 67 -23.40 8.82 51.54
CA TYR A 67 -22.37 9.11 52.56
C TYR A 67 -20.94 9.23 52.01
N ALA A 68 -20.77 9.19 50.68
CA ALA A 68 -19.48 9.46 50.04
C ALA A 68 -19.02 10.92 50.32
N SER A 69 -17.70 11.13 50.38
CA SER A 69 -17.03 12.43 50.61
C SER A 69 -17.74 13.61 49.93
N PRO A 70 -17.82 14.80 50.55
CA PRO A 70 -18.54 15.96 50.00
C PRO A 70 -17.90 16.51 48.71
N ALA A 71 -16.65 16.14 48.42
CA ALA A 71 -15.95 16.49 47.19
C ALA A 71 -15.25 15.26 46.61
N PHE A 72 -15.28 15.15 45.28
CA PHE A 72 -14.62 14.11 44.51
C PHE A 72 -14.08 14.68 43.20
N SER A 73 -13.17 13.94 42.55
CA SER A 73 -12.59 14.34 41.26
C SER A 73 -13.10 13.47 40.12
N VAL A 74 -13.42 14.12 39.01
CA VAL A 74 -13.73 13.47 37.74
C VAL A 74 -12.54 13.69 36.81
N GLU A 75 -11.96 12.61 36.30
CA GLU A 75 -10.84 12.62 35.38
C GLU A 75 -11.21 11.92 34.07
N ILE A 76 -10.91 12.56 32.94
CA ILE A 76 -10.94 11.95 31.62
C ILE A 76 -9.53 11.51 31.27
N ARG A 77 -9.32 10.22 30.97
CA ARG A 77 -7.98 9.64 30.78
C ARG A 77 -7.81 8.90 29.46
N ALA A 78 -6.66 9.11 28.82
CA ALA A 78 -6.19 8.35 27.68
C ALA A 78 -5.44 7.08 28.15
N SER A 79 -5.84 5.93 27.63
CA SER A 79 -5.16 4.66 27.82
C SER A 79 -4.39 4.26 26.56
N TYR A 80 -3.16 3.80 26.72
CA TYR A 80 -2.27 3.42 25.60
C TYR A 80 -2.16 1.90 25.39
N GLU A 81 -2.83 1.12 26.23
CA GLU A 81 -2.89 -0.33 26.16
C GLU A 81 -4.36 -0.74 26.20
N ALA A 82 -4.81 -1.52 25.23
CA ALA A 82 -6.09 -2.19 25.22
C ALA A 82 -6.10 -3.38 26.20
N GLY A 83 -4.94 -3.97 26.49
CA GLY A 83 -4.75 -4.92 27.59
C GLY A 83 -4.60 -4.26 28.96
N ARG A 84 -3.83 -4.88 29.85
CA ARG A 84 -3.51 -4.30 31.17
C ARG A 84 -2.49 -3.17 30.99
N MET A 85 -2.83 -1.99 31.49
CA MET A 85 -1.99 -0.80 31.40
C MET A 85 -1.04 -0.67 32.60
N LEU A 86 0.18 -0.21 32.33
CA LEU A 86 1.11 0.25 33.36
C LEU A 86 0.85 1.74 33.64
N GLY A 87 0.58 2.08 34.90
CA GLY A 87 0.12 3.42 35.27
C GLY A 87 -1.36 3.66 34.97
N SER A 88 -1.78 4.91 35.14
CA SER A 88 -3.15 5.37 34.93
C SER A 88 -3.31 6.07 33.56
N GLY A 89 -2.22 6.41 32.88
CA GLY A 89 -2.23 7.06 31.57
C GLY A 89 -2.29 8.57 31.63
N GLU A 90 -2.62 9.19 30.51
CA GLU A 90 -2.53 10.65 30.36
C GLU A 90 -3.86 11.33 30.66
N VAL A 91 -3.81 12.44 31.40
CA VAL A 91 -4.99 13.23 31.78
C VAL A 91 -5.38 14.14 30.62
N ILE A 92 -6.63 14.02 30.17
CA ILE A 92 -7.26 14.88 29.14
C ILE A 92 -8.05 16.01 29.80
N GLY A 93 -8.69 15.75 30.94
CA GLY A 93 -9.43 16.74 31.70
C GLY A 93 -9.58 16.28 33.15
N GLU A 94 -9.52 17.23 34.07
CA GLU A 94 -9.73 17.00 35.49
C GLU A 94 -10.61 18.11 36.08
N LEU A 95 -11.60 17.73 36.87
CA LEU A 95 -12.51 18.64 37.55
C LEU A 95 -12.79 18.12 38.96
N GLN A 96 -12.72 19.01 39.94
CA GLN A 96 -13.20 18.77 41.30
C GLN A 96 -14.63 19.30 41.41
N THR A 97 -15.55 18.51 41.97
CA THR A 97 -16.97 18.87 42.12
C THR A 97 -17.58 18.17 43.34
N SER A 98 -18.81 18.53 43.70
CA SER A 98 -19.58 17.94 44.80
C SER A 98 -20.82 17.20 44.30
N TRP A 99 -21.41 16.35 45.16
CA TRP A 99 -22.63 15.64 44.80
C TRP A 99 -23.83 16.58 44.63
N ASP A 100 -23.89 17.64 45.43
CA ASP A 100 -24.97 18.64 45.35
C ASP A 100 -24.98 19.33 43.98
N GLU A 101 -23.81 19.70 43.46
CA GLU A 101 -23.66 20.33 42.13
C GLU A 101 -24.11 19.43 40.97
N LEU A 102 -23.86 18.11 41.05
CA LEU A 102 -24.33 17.19 40.01
C LEU A 102 -25.84 16.91 40.11
N LEU A 103 -26.40 16.88 41.32
CA LEU A 103 -27.80 16.55 41.57
C LEU A 103 -28.76 17.70 41.28
N ASP A 104 -28.29 18.96 41.31
CA ASP A 104 -29.08 20.15 40.94
C ASP A 104 -29.63 20.08 39.51
N HIS A 105 -29.03 19.27 38.64
CA HIS A 105 -29.47 19.06 37.26
C HIS A 105 -30.60 18.01 37.10
N GLY A 106 -30.93 17.25 38.15
CA GLY A 106 -31.96 16.21 38.12
C GLY A 106 -31.65 15.03 37.17
N ASP A 107 -32.67 14.25 36.81
CA ASP A 107 -32.54 13.02 35.99
C ASP A 107 -32.32 13.30 34.48
N GLU A 108 -32.07 14.55 34.09
CA GLU A 108 -31.74 14.92 32.70
C GLU A 108 -30.23 14.89 32.46
N SER A 109 -29.82 14.63 31.22
CA SER A 109 -28.40 14.65 30.86
C SER A 109 -27.87 16.09 30.77
N PHE A 110 -26.74 16.39 31.41
CA PHE A 110 -26.09 17.70 31.41
C PHE A 110 -24.60 17.59 31.06
N GLU A 111 -24.00 18.67 30.52
CA GLU A 111 -22.58 18.71 30.17
C GLU A 111 -21.73 19.34 31.29
N LEU A 112 -20.75 18.58 31.79
CA LEU A 112 -19.63 19.09 32.56
C LEU A 112 -18.56 19.66 31.62
N SER A 113 -18.24 20.93 31.84
CA SER A 113 -17.14 21.61 31.16
C SER A 113 -15.88 21.56 31.99
N PHE A 114 -14.81 21.01 31.43
CA PHE A 114 -13.53 20.91 32.12
C PHE A 114 -12.67 22.16 31.87
N PRO A 115 -11.78 22.53 32.81
CA PRO A 115 -10.74 23.49 32.55
C PRO A 115 -9.94 23.12 31.28
N PRO A 116 -9.48 24.12 30.50
CA PRO A 116 -8.77 23.83 29.27
C PRO A 116 -7.46 23.11 29.56
N VAL A 117 -7.30 21.92 28.98
CA VAL A 117 -6.02 21.24 28.93
C VAL A 117 -5.38 21.60 27.60
N ARG A 118 -4.43 22.56 27.67
CA ARG A 118 -3.65 23.08 26.51
C ARG A 118 -4.50 23.62 25.37
N GLY A 119 -5.47 24.47 25.72
CA GLY A 119 -6.30 25.20 24.77
C GLY A 119 -7.47 24.40 24.18
N ILE A 120 -7.62 23.13 24.56
CA ILE A 120 -8.82 22.35 24.26
C ILE A 120 -9.67 22.28 25.52
N HIS A 121 -10.98 22.51 25.35
CA HIS A 121 -11.98 22.37 26.42
C HIS A 121 -12.71 21.03 26.25
N PRO A 122 -12.32 19.98 26.98
CA PRO A 122 -13.07 18.74 26.98
C PRO A 122 -14.42 18.93 27.67
N SER A 123 -15.44 18.25 27.18
CA SER A 123 -16.74 18.19 27.86
C SER A 123 -17.21 16.75 28.04
N LEU A 124 -17.95 16.50 29.11
CA LEU A 124 -18.50 15.19 29.47
C LEU A 124 -19.98 15.35 29.79
N ALA A 125 -20.85 14.64 29.07
CA ALA A 125 -22.26 14.55 29.37
C ALA A 125 -22.51 13.43 30.40
N LEU A 126 -23.11 13.80 31.53
CA LEU A 126 -23.48 12.91 32.62
C LEU A 126 -24.98 12.99 32.89
N LYS A 127 -25.54 11.95 33.50
CA LYS A 127 -26.89 11.92 34.06
C LYS A 127 -26.79 11.42 35.50
N ALA A 128 -27.37 12.15 36.46
CA ALA A 128 -27.27 11.87 37.89
C ALA A 128 -28.66 11.78 38.52
N ALA A 129 -28.92 10.77 39.35
CA ALA A 129 -30.21 10.60 40.02
C ALA A 129 -30.07 10.00 41.41
N VAL A 130 -30.95 10.42 42.33
CA VAL A 130 -31.09 9.78 43.65
C VAL A 130 -32.01 8.59 43.54
N VAL A 131 -31.57 7.42 44.00
CA VAL A 131 -32.33 6.17 44.01
C VAL A 131 -32.38 5.57 45.42
N HIS A 132 -33.50 4.92 45.75
CA HIS A 132 -33.79 4.36 47.08
C HIS A 132 -33.53 2.85 47.20
N ALA A 133 -33.06 2.20 46.12
CA ALA A 133 -32.71 0.79 46.09
C ALA A 133 -31.44 0.60 45.25
N CYS A 134 -30.51 -0.22 45.75
CA CYS A 134 -29.32 -0.63 45.01
C CYS A 134 -29.68 -1.87 44.17
N ASP A 135 -29.72 -1.75 42.85
CA ASP A 135 -29.59 -2.92 41.99
C ASP A 135 -28.12 -3.35 42.09
N ASP A 136 -27.84 -4.47 42.77
CA ASP A 136 -26.51 -5.00 43.07
C ASP A 136 -25.54 -4.90 41.87
N GLN A 137 -24.77 -3.82 41.84
CA GLN A 137 -23.45 -3.73 41.24
C GLN A 137 -22.62 -2.79 42.11
N ASP A 138 -22.20 -3.30 43.27
CA ASP A 138 -20.98 -2.83 43.94
C ASP A 138 -19.76 -3.20 43.06
N GLY A 139 -19.74 -2.65 41.84
CA GLY A 139 -18.68 -2.77 40.86
C GLY A 139 -17.50 -1.87 41.20
N ALA A 140 -17.19 -1.70 42.48
CA ALA A 140 -15.91 -1.17 42.90
C ALA A 140 -14.85 -2.20 42.50
N LEU A 141 -14.35 -2.12 41.26
CA LEU A 141 -13.14 -2.81 40.85
C LEU A 141 -11.99 -2.24 41.70
N PHE A 142 -11.76 -2.86 42.86
CA PHE A 142 -10.54 -2.73 43.65
C PHE A 142 -9.38 -3.39 42.92
N HIS A 143 -9.02 -2.88 41.74
CA HIS A 143 -7.67 -3.09 41.23
C HIS A 143 -6.78 -2.03 41.86
N SER A 144 -6.34 -2.34 43.08
CA SER A 144 -5.11 -1.81 43.63
C SER A 144 -3.97 -2.13 42.64
N LEU A 145 -3.72 -1.21 41.72
CA LEU A 145 -2.41 -1.06 41.05
C LEU A 145 -1.54 -0.05 41.81
N VAL A 146 -1.98 0.37 43.00
CA VAL A 146 -1.21 1.19 43.94
C VAL A 146 -0.25 0.27 44.69
N GLY A 147 0.85 -0.11 44.05
CA GLY A 147 1.85 -0.96 44.70
C GLY A 147 3.27 -0.99 44.13
N CYS A 148 3.49 -0.64 42.87
CA CYS A 148 4.84 -0.69 42.29
C CYS A 148 5.29 0.71 41.86
N GLY A 149 6.50 1.12 42.29
CA GLY A 149 7.10 2.42 41.91
C GLY A 149 6.97 2.74 40.41
N GLY A 150 7.09 1.71 39.56
CA GLY A 150 6.92 1.84 38.12
C GLY A 150 5.59 2.44 37.62
N ALA A 151 4.47 2.34 38.35
CA ALA A 151 3.21 2.98 37.94
C ALA A 151 3.27 4.51 38.10
N ARG A 152 3.85 4.99 39.20
CA ARG A 152 4.02 6.43 39.47
C ARG A 152 4.99 7.05 38.48
N ASP A 153 6.12 6.39 38.24
CA ASP A 153 7.10 6.85 37.26
C ASP A 153 6.55 6.82 35.83
N THR A 154 5.70 5.85 35.48
CA THR A 154 5.03 5.84 34.17
C THR A 154 4.10 7.03 34.00
N ASP A 155 3.28 7.35 35.00
CA ASP A 155 2.38 8.51 34.95
C ASP A 155 3.17 9.83 34.93
N ALA A 156 4.27 9.93 35.68
CA ALA A 156 5.18 11.07 35.61
C ALA A 156 5.81 11.23 34.21
N GLY A 157 6.24 10.14 33.58
CA GLY A 157 6.77 10.15 32.21
C GLY A 157 5.73 10.60 31.18
N HIS A 158 4.46 10.22 31.34
CA HIS A 158 3.37 10.71 30.49
C HIS A 158 3.14 12.21 30.67
N ALA A 159 3.13 12.72 31.90
CA ALA A 159 2.99 14.14 32.18
C ALA A 159 4.13 14.96 31.54
N GLN A 160 5.39 14.51 31.66
CA GLN A 160 6.53 15.16 31.03
C GLN A 160 6.49 15.10 29.49
N SER A 161 6.10 13.95 28.92
CA SER A 161 5.91 13.81 27.46
C SER A 161 4.86 14.78 26.94
N ALA A 162 3.79 14.94 27.71
CA ALA A 162 2.80 15.94 27.42
C ALA A 162 3.47 17.32 27.45
N GLU A 163 4.11 17.74 28.54
CA GLU A 163 4.67 19.12 28.67
C GLU A 163 5.65 19.45 27.54
N TYR A 164 6.45 18.47 27.14
CA TYR A 164 7.31 18.58 25.97
C TYR A 164 6.53 18.92 24.69
N MET A 165 5.40 18.26 24.42
CA MET A 165 4.65 18.51 23.18
C MET A 165 4.07 19.93 23.09
N THR A 166 3.80 20.56 24.23
CA THR A 166 3.28 21.92 24.31
C THR A 166 4.40 22.96 24.27
N SER A 167 5.38 22.80 25.14
CA SER A 167 6.46 23.78 25.33
C SER A 167 7.58 23.64 24.31
N LYS A 168 7.71 22.47 23.66
CA LYS A 168 8.87 22.05 22.85
C LYS A 168 10.20 22.17 23.60
N THR A 169 10.18 22.11 24.93
CA THR A 169 11.37 22.22 25.78
C THR A 169 12.00 20.84 25.99
N VAL A 170 13.25 20.69 25.56
CA VAL A 170 13.98 19.41 25.56
C VAL A 170 14.16 18.80 26.96
N SER A 171 14.19 19.60 28.03
CA SER A 171 14.27 19.07 29.40
C SER A 171 13.08 18.16 29.73
N HIS A 172 11.86 18.54 29.36
CA HIS A 172 10.67 17.73 29.57
C HIS A 172 10.72 16.41 28.79
N LEU A 173 11.31 16.40 27.59
CA LEU A 173 11.54 15.17 26.84
C LEU A 173 12.55 14.25 27.55
N ASN A 174 13.65 14.83 28.03
CA ASN A 174 14.68 14.07 28.75
C ASN A 174 14.14 13.47 30.05
N ASP A 175 13.37 14.25 30.81
CA ASP A 175 12.72 13.78 32.04
C ASP A 175 11.72 12.66 31.75
N ALA A 176 10.93 12.78 30.67
CA ALA A 176 10.02 11.72 30.23
C ALA A 176 10.78 10.42 29.89
N VAL A 177 11.85 10.52 29.10
CA VAL A 177 12.70 9.38 28.73
C VAL A 177 13.33 8.75 29.97
N GLN A 178 13.81 9.56 30.92
CA GLN A 178 14.41 9.08 32.16
C GLN A 178 13.40 8.29 33.02
N HIS A 179 12.19 8.82 33.21
CA HIS A 179 11.14 8.13 33.94
C HIS A 179 10.78 6.80 33.26
N PHE A 180 10.57 6.76 31.94
CA PHE A 180 10.25 5.52 31.25
C PHE A 180 11.41 4.51 31.24
N GLN A 181 12.66 4.99 31.21
CA GLN A 181 13.83 4.12 31.32
C GLN A 181 13.90 3.46 32.71
N LEU A 182 13.68 4.23 33.78
CA LEU A 182 13.67 3.71 35.15
C LEU A 182 12.58 2.67 35.36
N VAL A 183 11.42 2.86 34.74
CA VAL A 183 10.34 1.86 34.73
C VAL A 183 10.74 0.59 33.98
N LEU A 184 11.41 0.73 32.83
CA LEU A 184 11.88 -0.39 32.03
C LEU A 184 12.94 -1.20 32.78
N ASP A 185 13.85 -0.54 33.50
CA ASP A 185 14.89 -1.20 34.30
C ASP A 185 14.30 -2.00 35.47
N GLN A 186 13.15 -1.57 36.01
CA GLN A 186 12.40 -2.29 37.05
C GLN A 186 11.56 -3.46 36.50
N CYS A 187 11.12 -3.38 35.25
CA CYS A 187 10.34 -4.42 34.59
C CYS A 187 11.26 -5.31 33.76
N LEU A 188 11.86 -6.35 34.34
CA LEU A 188 12.71 -7.30 33.59
C LEU A 188 11.93 -8.05 32.48
N VAL A 189 12.64 -8.75 31.58
CA VAL A 189 12.07 -9.35 30.35
C VAL A 189 10.86 -10.27 30.59
N ASP A 190 10.85 -11.00 31.71
CA ASP A 190 9.75 -11.91 32.08
C ASP A 190 8.58 -11.20 32.80
N HIS A 191 8.72 -9.90 33.08
CA HIS A 191 7.70 -9.11 33.75
C HIS A 191 6.54 -8.80 32.82
N PHE A 192 5.31 -9.05 33.28
CA PHE A 192 4.09 -8.87 32.48
C PHE A 192 3.94 -7.47 31.85
N ASN A 193 4.43 -6.42 32.51
CA ASN A 193 4.35 -5.03 32.01
C ASN A 193 5.56 -4.60 31.15
N HIS A 194 6.52 -5.49 30.86
CA HIS A 194 7.74 -5.15 30.11
C HIS A 194 7.45 -4.58 28.72
N ALA A 195 6.49 -5.15 27.99
CA ALA A 195 6.09 -4.65 26.66
C ALA A 195 5.48 -3.24 26.72
N ALA A 196 4.73 -2.91 27.77
CA ALA A 196 4.16 -1.57 27.98
C ALA A 196 5.26 -0.55 28.32
N ALA A 197 6.23 -0.92 29.17
CA ALA A 197 7.38 -0.09 29.48
C ALA A 197 8.23 0.20 28.22
N LEU A 198 8.50 -0.82 27.39
CA LEU A 198 9.18 -0.66 26.11
C LEU A 198 8.42 0.28 25.16
N THR A 199 7.10 0.11 25.04
CA THR A 199 6.26 0.97 24.19
C THR A 199 6.33 2.42 24.64
N ASN A 200 6.21 2.66 25.95
CA ASN A 200 6.24 4.01 26.51
C ASN A 200 7.57 4.71 26.29
N LEU A 201 8.70 4.02 26.51
CA LEU A 201 10.01 4.56 26.19
C LEU A 201 10.15 4.82 24.68
N ALA A 202 9.78 3.85 23.85
CA ALA A 202 9.92 3.93 22.40
C ALA A 202 9.15 5.10 21.79
N CYS A 203 7.88 5.32 22.15
CA CYS A 203 7.18 6.45 21.54
C CYS A 203 7.64 7.80 22.11
N ALA A 204 8.15 7.89 23.35
CA ALA A 204 8.72 9.15 23.86
C ALA A 204 9.96 9.54 23.05
N ARG A 205 10.83 8.56 22.79
CA ARG A 205 11.99 8.75 21.89
C ARG A 205 11.56 9.07 20.46
N LEU A 206 10.50 8.44 19.94
CA LEU A 206 9.97 8.74 18.61
C LEU A 206 9.49 10.20 18.50
N GLU A 207 8.79 10.72 19.49
CA GLU A 207 8.36 12.14 19.47
C GLU A 207 9.59 13.07 19.50
N GLY A 208 10.61 12.75 20.30
CA GLY A 208 11.89 13.46 20.28
C GLY A 208 12.61 13.41 18.92
N CYS A 209 12.59 12.25 18.27
CA CYS A 209 13.08 12.11 16.89
C CYS A 209 12.27 13.01 15.95
N ILE A 210 10.94 12.98 16.01
CA ILE A 210 10.05 13.79 15.14
C ILE A 210 10.39 15.27 15.20
N GLN A 211 10.66 15.81 16.39
CA GLN A 211 11.03 17.22 16.59
C GLN A 211 12.53 17.52 16.37
N LYS A 212 13.35 16.49 16.10
CA LYS A 212 14.81 16.55 15.91
C LYS A 212 15.64 16.77 17.18
N ASP A 213 15.06 16.52 18.35
CA ASP A 213 15.76 16.63 19.64
C ASP A 213 16.50 15.34 20.02
N ILE A 214 16.14 14.20 19.42
CA ILE A 214 16.84 12.91 19.54
C ILE A 214 17.27 12.43 18.16
N GLN A 215 18.56 12.10 17.99
CA GLN A 215 19.12 11.66 16.72
C GLN A 215 19.18 10.12 16.55
N ASP A 216 19.07 9.37 17.65
CA ASP A 216 19.21 7.91 17.65
C ASP A 216 17.86 7.20 17.40
N ALA A 217 17.55 7.07 16.12
CA ALA A 217 16.33 6.48 15.60
C ALA A 217 16.39 4.95 15.49
N ASP A 218 17.58 4.38 15.39
CA ASP A 218 17.81 2.93 15.38
C ASP A 218 17.41 2.29 16.70
N THR A 219 17.78 2.90 17.83
CA THR A 219 17.32 2.44 19.15
C THR A 219 15.80 2.49 19.25
N THR A 220 15.17 3.53 18.70
CA THR A 220 13.70 3.69 18.71
C THR A 220 13.01 2.58 17.90
N THR A 221 13.46 2.27 16.68
CA THR A 221 12.91 1.17 15.89
C THR A 221 13.17 -0.20 16.53
N SER A 222 14.35 -0.39 17.15
CA SER A 222 14.71 -1.61 17.88
C SER A 222 13.78 -1.88 19.07
N LEU A 223 13.45 -0.85 19.87
CA LEU A 223 12.51 -0.97 20.99
C LEU A 223 11.10 -1.38 20.51
N PHE A 224 10.63 -0.83 19.38
CA PHE A 224 9.34 -1.24 18.80
C PHE A 224 9.37 -2.69 18.27
N ARG A 225 10.47 -3.15 17.66
CA ARG A 225 10.61 -4.55 17.24
C ARG A 225 10.56 -5.51 18.44
N LYS A 226 11.25 -5.17 19.54
CA LYS A 226 11.19 -5.93 20.81
C LYS A 226 9.77 -5.98 21.37
N THR A 227 9.05 -4.85 21.33
CA THR A 227 7.65 -4.77 21.76
C THR A 227 6.74 -5.71 20.95
N ILE A 228 6.89 -5.73 19.62
CA ILE A 228 6.09 -6.60 18.75
C ILE A 228 6.39 -8.08 19.02
N ALA A 229 7.66 -8.45 19.30
CA ALA A 229 8.02 -9.82 19.63
C ALA A 229 7.31 -10.34 20.90
N LEU A 230 7.05 -9.45 21.87
CA LEU A 230 6.33 -9.78 23.11
C LEU A 230 4.80 -9.77 22.96
N ARG A 231 4.29 -9.28 21.82
CA ARG A 231 2.87 -9.16 21.52
C ARG A 231 2.57 -9.93 20.23
N PRO A 232 2.39 -11.26 20.26
CA PRO A 232 2.15 -12.06 19.06
C PRO A 232 0.80 -11.74 18.40
N GLN A 233 0.59 -12.26 17.18
CA GLN A 233 -0.65 -12.11 16.42
C GLN A 233 -1.83 -12.70 17.22
N GLY A 234 -2.69 -11.83 17.76
CA GLY A 234 -3.78 -12.18 18.68
C GLY A 234 -3.76 -11.39 19.99
N HIS A 235 -2.63 -10.79 20.36
CA HIS A 235 -2.55 -9.87 21.49
C HIS A 235 -3.35 -8.58 21.20
N PRO A 236 -4.12 -8.03 22.16
CA PRO A 236 -4.96 -6.84 21.93
C PRO A 236 -4.16 -5.62 21.43
N ASP A 237 -2.95 -5.44 21.94
CA ASP A 237 -2.06 -4.33 21.58
C ASP A 237 -1.17 -4.57 20.34
N HIS A 238 -1.25 -5.75 19.70
CA HIS A 238 -0.40 -6.10 18.56
C HIS A 238 -0.56 -5.09 17.41
N THR A 239 -1.80 -4.76 17.09
CA THR A 239 -2.17 -3.87 15.99
C THR A 239 -1.62 -2.45 16.17
N LEU A 240 -1.70 -1.91 17.39
CA LEU A 240 -1.14 -0.59 17.73
C LEU A 240 0.39 -0.63 17.71
N SER A 241 1.00 -1.74 18.12
CA SER A 241 2.45 -1.94 18.10
C SER A 241 3.02 -1.97 16.67
N LEU A 242 2.35 -2.68 15.75
CA LEU A 242 2.68 -2.66 14.32
C LEU A 242 2.61 -1.24 13.74
N TYR A 243 1.55 -0.49 14.07
CA TYR A 243 1.38 0.88 13.60
C TYR A 243 2.48 1.82 14.11
N ASN A 244 2.86 1.70 15.39
CA ASN A 244 3.93 2.53 15.96
C ASN A 244 5.30 2.23 15.32
N LEU A 245 5.61 0.98 14.99
CA LEU A 245 6.82 0.65 14.22
C LEU A 245 6.78 1.26 12.82
N ILE A 246 5.64 1.17 12.11
CA ILE A 246 5.46 1.82 10.80
C ILE A 246 5.72 3.32 10.89
N ARG A 247 5.19 4.01 11.92
CA ARG A 247 5.47 5.44 12.15
C ARG A 247 6.97 5.71 12.31
N ALA A 248 7.66 4.90 13.11
CA ALA A 248 9.10 5.05 13.34
C ALA A 248 9.92 4.82 12.08
N LEU A 249 9.63 3.77 11.30
CA LEU A 249 10.31 3.46 10.04
C LEU A 249 10.07 4.56 8.98
N ASN A 250 8.84 5.03 8.86
CA ASN A 250 8.49 6.10 7.91
C ASN A 250 9.19 7.41 8.24
N TRP A 251 9.29 7.75 9.53
CA TRP A 251 10.03 8.91 9.98
C TRP A 251 11.53 8.74 9.73
N HIS A 252 12.12 7.58 10.05
CA HIS A 252 13.54 7.32 9.82
C HIS A 252 13.89 7.46 8.34
N TYR A 253 13.07 6.85 7.47
CA TYR A 253 13.20 6.99 6.01
C TYR A 253 13.13 8.45 5.53
N SER A 254 12.34 9.29 6.20
CA SER A 254 12.25 10.72 5.86
C SER A 254 13.54 11.50 6.13
N LYS A 255 14.40 10.99 7.03
CA LYS A 255 15.71 11.59 7.38
C LYS A 255 16.84 10.96 6.61
N GLU A 256 16.86 9.63 6.56
CA GLU A 256 17.85 8.83 5.87
C GLU A 256 17.12 7.86 4.92
N PRO A 257 17.01 8.21 3.63
CA PRO A 257 16.21 7.46 2.67
C PRO A 257 16.90 6.16 2.26
N THR A 258 16.76 5.14 3.11
CA THR A 258 17.23 3.77 2.85
C THR A 258 16.07 2.88 2.43
N ALA A 259 16.20 2.19 1.29
CA ALA A 259 15.14 1.33 0.75
C ALA A 259 14.66 0.24 1.74
N ALA A 260 15.55 -0.24 2.61
CA ALA A 260 15.24 -1.22 3.65
C ALA A 260 14.10 -0.78 4.59
N TYR A 261 14.10 0.49 5.03
CA TYR A 261 13.11 0.99 5.99
C TYR A 261 11.72 1.13 5.38
N ILE A 262 11.65 1.66 4.15
CA ILE A 262 10.37 1.81 3.46
C ILE A 262 9.81 0.46 2.99
N HIS A 263 10.69 -0.51 2.68
CA HIS A 263 10.31 -1.88 2.38
C HIS A 263 9.73 -2.60 3.61
N GLU A 264 10.39 -2.53 4.76
CA GLU A 264 9.87 -3.08 6.02
C GLU A 264 8.51 -2.44 6.38
N SER A 265 8.41 -1.12 6.23
CA SER A 265 7.16 -0.39 6.43
C SER A 265 6.03 -0.86 5.51
N ALA A 266 6.31 -1.13 4.23
CA ALA A 266 5.35 -1.68 3.28
C ALA A 266 4.87 -3.09 3.68
N GLN A 267 5.78 -3.96 4.11
CA GLN A 267 5.42 -5.30 4.58
C GLN A 267 4.54 -5.25 5.84
N LEU A 268 4.88 -4.37 6.79
CA LEU A 268 4.08 -4.16 8.00
C LEU A 268 2.71 -3.58 7.66
N CYS A 269 2.61 -2.66 6.69
CA CYS A 269 1.33 -2.18 6.18
C CYS A 269 0.47 -3.33 5.64
N CYS A 270 1.02 -4.23 4.82
CA CYS A 270 0.30 -5.41 4.31
C CYS A 270 -0.20 -6.33 5.43
N LYS A 271 0.55 -6.47 6.54
CA LYS A 271 0.13 -7.25 7.72
C LYS A 271 -0.91 -6.53 8.56
N LEU A 272 -0.80 -5.21 8.71
CA LEU A 272 -1.67 -4.39 9.54
C LEU A 272 -3.07 -4.18 8.92
N LEU A 273 -3.12 -4.06 7.59
CA LEU A 273 -4.33 -3.79 6.82
C LEU A 273 -5.48 -4.77 7.12
N PRO A 274 -5.27 -6.11 7.06
CA PRO A 274 -6.32 -7.09 7.39
C PRO A 274 -6.76 -7.06 8.85
N LEU A 275 -5.87 -6.68 9.77
CA LEU A 275 -6.15 -6.60 11.21
C LEU A 275 -6.93 -5.33 11.60
N CYS A 276 -6.94 -4.33 10.72
CA CYS A 276 -7.67 -3.07 10.88
C CYS A 276 -8.74 -2.92 9.78
N PRO A 277 -9.85 -3.66 9.85
CA PRO A 277 -10.95 -3.45 8.91
C PRO A 277 -11.47 -2.01 8.99
N LYS A 278 -12.14 -1.57 7.93
CA LYS A 278 -12.70 -0.22 7.83
C LYS A 278 -13.69 0.06 8.96
N GLY A 279 -13.72 1.30 9.43
CA GLY A 279 -14.54 1.72 10.57
C GLY A 279 -13.84 1.57 11.92
N THR A 280 -12.71 0.86 12.00
CA THR A 280 -11.88 0.86 13.21
C THR A 280 -11.17 2.20 13.41
N TYR A 281 -10.99 2.61 14.67
CA TYR A 281 -10.36 3.88 15.01
C TYR A 281 -8.95 4.03 14.45
N LEU A 282 -8.10 3.02 14.67
CA LEU A 282 -6.71 3.06 14.21
C LEU A 282 -6.64 3.23 12.68
N ARG A 283 -7.60 2.64 11.96
CA ARG A 283 -7.75 2.84 10.52
C ARG A 283 -8.02 4.30 10.16
N SER A 284 -8.94 4.93 10.88
CA SER A 284 -9.38 6.31 10.64
C SER A 284 -8.35 7.38 11.00
N VAL A 285 -7.50 7.13 12.01
CA VAL A 285 -6.57 8.15 12.54
C VAL A 285 -5.21 8.11 11.86
N GLY A 286 -4.76 6.95 11.37
CA GLY A 286 -3.34 6.86 10.97
C GLY A 286 -2.97 5.79 9.97
N VAL A 287 -3.64 4.64 9.92
CA VAL A 287 -3.18 3.54 9.04
C VAL A 287 -3.30 3.92 7.57
N ASP A 288 -4.38 4.59 7.17
CA ASP A 288 -4.58 5.02 5.79
C ASP A 288 -3.51 6.04 5.34
N SER A 289 -3.20 7.02 6.19
CA SER A 289 -2.18 8.02 5.87
C SER A 289 -0.78 7.43 5.84
N ALA A 290 -0.47 6.46 6.72
CA ALA A 290 0.79 5.72 6.70
C ALA A 290 0.93 4.88 5.42
N VAL A 291 -0.14 4.19 4.98
CA VAL A 291 -0.16 3.43 3.72
C VAL A 291 0.03 4.37 2.53
N ASP A 292 -0.65 5.52 2.50
CA ASP A 292 -0.51 6.53 1.45
C ASP A 292 0.93 7.06 1.37
N TYR A 293 1.55 7.34 2.52
CA TYR A 293 2.96 7.76 2.59
C TYR A 293 3.88 6.69 2.01
N VAL A 294 3.71 5.43 2.43
CA VAL A 294 4.55 4.32 1.97
C VAL A 294 4.43 4.12 0.47
N ILE A 295 3.21 4.06 -0.08
CA ILE A 295 2.99 3.95 -1.54
C ILE A 295 3.66 5.11 -2.27
N GLY A 296 3.43 6.35 -1.80
CA GLY A 296 4.01 7.53 -2.42
C GLY A 296 5.54 7.51 -2.42
N LYS A 297 6.17 7.02 -1.34
CA LYS A 297 7.63 6.87 -1.29
C LYS A 297 8.14 5.72 -2.15
N CYS A 298 7.47 4.57 -2.13
CA CYS A 298 7.81 3.42 -2.97
C CYS A 298 7.72 3.74 -4.46
N ASN A 299 6.73 4.55 -4.88
CA ASN A 299 6.59 5.00 -6.27
C ASN A 299 7.67 5.99 -6.73
N ASN A 300 8.33 6.67 -5.79
CA ASN A 300 9.38 7.64 -6.06
C ASN A 300 10.79 7.05 -5.90
N LEU A 301 10.92 5.79 -5.48
CA LEU A 301 12.21 5.11 -5.46
C LEU A 301 12.69 4.90 -6.90
N PRO A 302 14.01 4.91 -7.15
CA PRO A 302 14.56 4.54 -8.45
C PRO A 302 13.95 3.23 -8.93
N ILE A 303 13.61 3.15 -10.22
CA ILE A 303 13.17 1.91 -10.86
C ILE A 303 14.42 1.04 -11.02
N ASP A 304 14.90 0.51 -9.91
CA ASP A 304 15.94 -0.50 -9.92
C ASP A 304 15.28 -1.87 -10.09
N THR A 305 16.06 -2.80 -10.61
CA THR A 305 15.63 -4.17 -10.92
C THR A 305 16.25 -5.18 -9.97
N SER A 306 16.75 -4.68 -8.83
CA SER A 306 17.09 -5.49 -7.68
C SER A 306 15.85 -6.27 -7.21
N ASN A 307 16.09 -7.40 -6.55
CA ASN A 307 15.02 -8.17 -5.92
C ASN A 307 14.20 -7.28 -4.96
N GLU A 308 14.83 -6.28 -4.33
CA GLU A 308 14.19 -5.30 -3.46
C GLU A 308 13.20 -4.40 -4.22
N GLY A 309 13.58 -3.84 -5.38
CA GLY A 309 12.68 -3.04 -6.22
C GLY A 309 11.47 -3.83 -6.74
N ILE A 310 11.66 -5.11 -7.08
CA ILE A 310 10.56 -6.00 -7.49
C ILE A 310 9.62 -6.32 -6.32
N HIS A 311 10.17 -6.62 -5.13
CA HIS A 311 9.38 -6.84 -3.93
C HIS A 311 8.60 -5.60 -3.50
N LEU A 312 9.22 -4.41 -3.58
CA LEU A 312 8.58 -3.12 -3.33
C LEU A 312 7.38 -2.90 -4.27
N ARG A 313 7.55 -3.13 -5.57
CA ARG A 313 6.46 -3.01 -6.55
C ARG A 313 5.33 -4.00 -6.29
N ARG A 314 5.64 -5.25 -5.91
CA ARG A 314 4.64 -6.24 -5.51
C ARG A 314 3.85 -5.80 -4.27
N ASN A 315 4.54 -5.31 -3.24
CA ASN A 315 3.87 -4.79 -2.04
C ASN A 315 2.98 -3.58 -2.36
N VAL A 316 3.45 -2.65 -3.19
CA VAL A 316 2.62 -1.52 -3.69
C VAL A 316 1.40 -2.03 -4.45
N LEU A 317 1.57 -3.02 -5.32
CA LEU A 317 0.46 -3.65 -6.05
C LEU A 317 -0.49 -4.45 -5.15
N GLU A 318 -0.08 -4.92 -3.99
CA GLU A 318 -0.97 -5.54 -2.99
C GLU A 318 -1.70 -4.47 -2.15
N LEU A 319 -1.09 -3.30 -1.94
CA LEU A 319 -1.69 -2.15 -1.26
C LEU A 319 -2.69 -1.37 -2.16
N CYS A 320 -2.49 -1.32 -3.48
CA CYS A 320 -3.32 -0.60 -4.45
C CYS A 320 -4.77 -1.12 -4.63
N PRO A 321 -5.06 -2.43 -4.71
CA PRO A 321 -6.41 -3.00 -4.80
C PRO A 321 -7.32 -2.56 -3.66
N MET A 322 -6.74 -2.34 -2.48
CA MET A 322 -7.42 -1.87 -1.27
C MET A 322 -7.75 -0.36 -1.30
N ARG A 323 -7.10 0.41 -2.18
CA ARG A 323 -7.18 1.89 -2.28
C ARG A 323 -8.34 2.40 -3.12
N ALA A 324 -8.72 1.72 -4.22
CA ALA A 324 -9.93 2.10 -4.97
C ALA A 324 -11.17 2.07 -4.05
N TYR A 325 -11.18 1.13 -3.11
CA TYR A 325 -12.22 1.02 -2.09
C TYR A 325 -12.12 2.11 -1.00
N ASN A 326 -10.98 2.79 -0.85
CA ASN A 326 -10.75 3.91 0.08
C ASN A 326 -11.19 5.25 -0.53
N PHE A 327 -10.88 5.50 -1.81
CA PHE A 327 -11.35 6.70 -2.50
C PHE A 327 -12.89 6.79 -2.56
N VAL A 328 -13.58 5.66 -2.78
CA VAL A 328 -15.06 5.59 -2.70
C VAL A 328 -15.56 6.02 -1.31
N VAL A 329 -14.87 5.68 -0.23
CA VAL A 329 -15.24 6.06 1.15
C VAL A 329 -14.87 7.51 1.47
N LYS A 330 -13.73 8.03 0.99
CA LYS A 330 -13.39 9.46 1.10
C LYS A 330 -14.36 10.34 0.30
N LEU A 331 -14.88 9.86 -0.82
CA LEU A 331 -15.96 10.50 -1.59
C LEU A 331 -17.28 10.58 -0.81
N CYS A 332 -17.58 9.58 0.02
CA CYS A 332 -18.71 9.64 0.96
C CYS A 332 -18.51 10.69 2.08
N LEU A 333 -17.27 11.10 2.36
CA LEU A 333 -16.91 12.06 3.40
C LEU A 333 -16.65 13.49 2.86
N CYS A 334 -16.63 13.68 1.54
CA CYS A 334 -16.43 14.97 0.88
C CYS A 334 -17.70 15.35 0.09
N PRO A 335 -18.62 16.15 0.67
CA PRO A 335 -19.84 16.60 -0.01
C PRO A 335 -19.54 17.38 -1.30
N GLU A 336 -20.56 17.55 -2.14
CA GLU A 336 -20.47 18.47 -3.29
C GLU A 336 -20.03 19.86 -2.83
N GLY A 337 -18.98 20.41 -3.47
CA GLY A 337 -18.38 21.70 -3.11
C GLY A 337 -17.12 21.63 -2.23
N HIS A 338 -16.69 20.45 -1.75
CA HIS A 338 -15.42 20.32 -1.03
C HIS A 338 -14.21 20.62 -1.95
N PRO A 339 -13.23 21.45 -1.52
CA PRO A 339 -12.16 21.96 -2.38
C PRO A 339 -11.28 20.86 -3.00
N ASP A 340 -11.08 19.73 -2.30
CA ASP A 340 -10.26 18.62 -2.81
C ASP A 340 -11.05 17.49 -3.51
N ARG A 341 -12.37 17.65 -3.70
CA ARG A 341 -13.23 16.60 -4.28
C ARG A 341 -12.78 16.19 -5.68
N ASP A 342 -12.41 17.17 -6.50
CA ASP A 342 -11.90 16.97 -7.85
C ASP A 342 -10.64 16.07 -7.89
N THR A 343 -9.78 16.19 -6.89
CA THR A 343 -8.54 15.45 -6.76
C THR A 343 -8.80 14.00 -6.37
N TYR A 344 -9.75 13.76 -5.45
CA TYR A 344 -10.15 12.41 -5.07
C TYR A 344 -10.85 11.66 -6.20
N LEU A 345 -11.76 12.31 -6.91
CA LEU A 345 -12.43 11.74 -8.09
C LEU A 345 -11.42 11.37 -9.18
N ASN A 346 -10.47 12.26 -9.47
CA ASN A 346 -9.43 12.00 -10.47
C ASN A 346 -8.57 10.78 -10.11
N ASN A 347 -8.22 10.64 -8.83
CA ASN A 347 -7.39 9.52 -8.38
C ASN A 347 -8.17 8.19 -8.32
N LEU A 348 -9.48 8.24 -8.02
CA LEU A 348 -10.35 7.07 -8.14
C LEU A 348 -10.44 6.61 -9.59
N ALA A 349 -10.67 7.53 -10.52
CA ALA A 349 -10.77 7.23 -11.95
C ALA A 349 -9.49 6.56 -12.48
N ILE A 350 -8.31 7.13 -12.20
CA ILE A 350 -7.01 6.54 -12.55
C ILE A 350 -6.87 5.13 -11.94
N SER A 351 -7.28 4.93 -10.68
CA SER A 351 -7.20 3.62 -10.04
C SER A 351 -8.11 2.58 -10.70
N LEU A 352 -9.29 3.00 -11.18
CA LEU A 352 -10.22 2.13 -11.90
C LEU A 352 -9.68 1.77 -13.29
N GLU A 353 -9.02 2.71 -13.99
CA GLU A 353 -8.33 2.43 -15.25
C GLU A 353 -7.20 1.43 -15.08
N HIS A 354 -6.32 1.61 -14.08
CA HIS A 354 -5.26 0.64 -13.80
C HIS A 354 -5.83 -0.74 -13.48
N ARG A 355 -6.92 -0.81 -12.71
CA ARG A 355 -7.61 -2.07 -12.44
C ARG A 355 -8.18 -2.68 -13.72
N PHE A 356 -8.75 -1.86 -14.59
CA PHE A 356 -9.25 -2.31 -15.89
C PHE A 356 -8.13 -2.92 -16.73
N SER A 357 -6.99 -2.23 -16.86
CA SER A 357 -5.84 -2.69 -17.63
C SER A 357 -5.27 -4.02 -17.13
N HIS A 358 -5.32 -4.29 -15.81
CA HIS A 358 -4.81 -5.54 -15.22
C HIS A 358 -5.82 -6.68 -15.14
N GLN A 359 -7.12 -6.40 -14.92
CA GLN A 359 -8.14 -7.43 -14.65
C GLN A 359 -9.14 -7.62 -15.80
N GLY A 360 -9.14 -6.73 -16.80
CA GLY A 360 -10.00 -6.81 -17.97
C GLY A 360 -11.51 -6.68 -17.71
N LYS A 361 -11.92 -6.25 -16.50
CA LYS A 361 -13.35 -6.14 -16.14
C LYS A 361 -13.99 -4.88 -16.74
N PRO A 362 -14.90 -4.99 -17.73
CA PRO A 362 -15.38 -3.86 -18.55
C PRO A 362 -16.02 -2.71 -17.75
N ASN A 363 -16.73 -3.01 -16.65
CA ASN A 363 -17.49 -2.01 -15.90
C ASN A 363 -16.61 -0.92 -15.24
N GLY A 364 -15.32 -1.20 -14.99
CA GLY A 364 -14.43 -0.23 -14.35
C GLY A 364 -14.02 0.93 -15.27
N LEU A 365 -14.06 0.74 -16.60
CA LEU A 365 -13.63 1.76 -17.56
C LEU A 365 -14.72 2.83 -17.76
N ASP A 366 -15.99 2.44 -17.86
CA ASP A 366 -17.11 3.40 -18.00
C ASP A 366 -17.24 4.29 -16.75
N GLU A 367 -17.04 3.69 -15.57
CA GLU A 367 -17.02 4.40 -14.30
C GLU A 367 -15.85 5.39 -14.24
N ALA A 368 -14.65 4.99 -14.67
CA ALA A 368 -13.50 5.89 -14.75
C ALA A 368 -13.74 7.08 -15.69
N ILE A 369 -14.31 6.85 -16.88
CA ILE A 369 -14.67 7.90 -17.83
C ILE A 369 -15.67 8.88 -17.21
N SER A 370 -16.72 8.36 -16.59
CA SER A 370 -17.75 9.19 -15.92
C SER A 370 -17.16 10.07 -14.82
N LEU A 371 -16.24 9.52 -14.02
CA LEU A 371 -15.53 10.26 -12.99
C LEU A 371 -14.59 11.32 -13.58
N HIS A 372 -13.87 11.00 -14.66
CA HIS A 372 -13.02 11.98 -15.35
C HIS A 372 -13.84 13.14 -15.94
N GLU A 373 -15.06 12.89 -16.42
CA GLU A 373 -15.99 13.93 -16.85
C GLU A 373 -16.50 14.82 -15.69
N GLU A 374 -16.78 14.23 -14.53
CA GLU A 374 -17.11 15.00 -13.31
C GLU A 374 -15.93 15.90 -12.89
N VAL A 375 -14.72 15.36 -12.87
CA VAL A 375 -13.50 16.13 -12.57
C VAL A 375 -13.33 17.30 -13.55
N LEU A 376 -13.57 17.07 -14.85
CA LEU A 376 -13.43 18.11 -15.86
C LEU A 376 -14.48 19.23 -15.69
N ARG A 377 -15.68 18.90 -15.20
CA ARG A 377 -16.71 19.89 -14.83
C ARG A 377 -16.30 20.71 -13.60
N LEU A 378 -15.64 20.09 -12.62
CA LEU A 378 -15.12 20.78 -11.43
C LEU A 378 -13.90 21.65 -11.70
N ARG A 379 -13.24 21.48 -12.86
CA ARG A 379 -12.02 22.22 -13.25
C ARG A 379 -12.29 23.10 -14.48
N PRO A 380 -12.95 24.26 -14.34
CA PRO A 380 -13.30 25.13 -15.47
C PRO A 380 -12.07 25.67 -16.22
N VAL A 381 -12.30 26.31 -17.38
CA VAL A 381 -11.24 26.94 -18.18
C VAL A 381 -10.44 27.92 -17.32
N GLY A 382 -9.10 27.85 -17.40
CA GLY A 382 -8.18 28.61 -16.53
C GLY A 382 -7.76 27.88 -15.25
N HIS A 383 -8.42 26.77 -14.87
CA HIS A 383 -8.00 25.99 -13.70
C HIS A 383 -6.64 25.30 -13.91
N ARG A 384 -5.72 25.47 -12.95
CA ARG A 384 -4.32 24.99 -13.02
C ARG A 384 -4.15 23.50 -13.34
N TYR A 385 -5.13 22.67 -12.97
CA TYR A 385 -5.10 21.21 -13.16
C TYR A 385 -5.98 20.70 -14.31
N ARG A 386 -6.69 21.59 -15.04
CA ARG A 386 -7.62 21.18 -16.12
C ARG A 386 -6.92 20.35 -17.20
N ARG A 387 -5.70 20.75 -17.58
CA ARG A 387 -4.89 20.03 -18.58
C ARG A 387 -4.67 18.55 -18.26
N PHE A 388 -4.47 18.22 -16.97
CA PHE A 388 -4.26 16.83 -16.56
C PHE A 388 -5.55 16.03 -16.68
N SER A 389 -6.68 16.63 -16.34
CA SER A 389 -7.98 15.98 -16.47
C SER A 389 -8.36 15.73 -17.93
N LEU A 390 -8.06 16.68 -18.83
CA LEU A 390 -8.25 16.51 -20.27
C LEU A 390 -7.38 15.36 -20.81
N GLY A 391 -6.10 15.32 -20.45
CA GLY A 391 -5.18 14.26 -20.88
C GLY A 391 -5.56 12.87 -20.35
N ASN A 392 -5.96 12.77 -19.09
CA ASN A 392 -6.41 11.50 -18.49
C ASN A 392 -7.71 11.02 -19.15
N LEU A 393 -8.70 11.90 -19.32
CA LEU A 393 -9.94 11.56 -20.02
C LEU A 393 -9.65 11.12 -21.47
N GLY A 394 -8.76 11.82 -22.17
CA GLY A 394 -8.30 11.40 -23.50
C GLY A 394 -7.77 9.97 -23.51
N GLY A 395 -6.92 9.60 -22.55
CA GLY A 395 -6.34 8.26 -22.45
C GLY A 395 -7.38 7.18 -22.15
N ALA A 396 -8.34 7.50 -21.26
CA ALA A 396 -9.48 6.64 -20.95
C ALA A 396 -10.32 6.35 -22.20
N LEU A 397 -10.59 7.38 -23.01
CA LEU A 397 -11.38 7.28 -24.24
C LEU A 397 -10.63 6.52 -25.34
N VAL A 398 -9.31 6.70 -25.50
CA VAL A 398 -8.49 5.86 -26.41
C VAL A 398 -8.58 4.39 -26.01
N THR A 399 -8.49 4.10 -24.71
CA THR A 399 -8.61 2.73 -24.19
C THR A 399 -10.01 2.15 -24.45
N CYS A 400 -11.05 2.96 -24.29
CA CYS A 400 -12.43 2.57 -24.56
C CYS A 400 -12.65 2.28 -26.04
N PHE A 401 -12.16 3.14 -26.93
CA PHE A 401 -12.20 2.92 -28.37
C PHE A 401 -11.47 1.63 -28.75
N ASN A 402 -10.27 1.38 -28.21
CA ASN A 402 -9.53 0.15 -28.50
C ASN A 402 -10.35 -1.12 -28.16
N ARG A 403 -11.27 -1.03 -27.19
CA ARG A 403 -12.16 -2.14 -26.83
C ARG A 403 -13.43 -2.21 -27.66
N ARG A 404 -14.10 -1.07 -27.89
CA ARG A 404 -15.47 -1.03 -28.44
C ARG A 404 -15.54 -0.59 -29.91
N GLY A 405 -14.54 0.12 -30.40
CA GLY A 405 -14.48 0.61 -31.79
C GLY A 405 -15.39 1.80 -32.08
N ASP A 406 -15.85 2.54 -31.07
CA ASP A 406 -16.72 3.70 -31.25
C ASP A 406 -15.95 4.94 -31.78
N ILE A 407 -16.24 5.31 -33.03
CA ILE A 407 -15.54 6.38 -33.75
C ILE A 407 -15.72 7.75 -33.09
N ASP A 408 -16.88 8.01 -32.50
CA ASP A 408 -17.16 9.29 -31.85
C ASP A 408 -16.32 9.45 -30.58
N VAL A 409 -16.09 8.34 -29.86
CA VAL A 409 -15.25 8.28 -28.65
C VAL A 409 -13.79 8.62 -28.96
N ILE A 410 -13.21 8.05 -30.02
CA ILE A 410 -11.80 8.34 -30.38
C ILE A 410 -11.63 9.76 -30.95
N THR A 411 -12.61 10.24 -31.72
CA THR A 411 -12.61 11.61 -32.25
C THR A 411 -12.66 12.62 -31.10
N ARG A 412 -13.46 12.34 -30.07
CA ARG A 412 -13.47 13.13 -28.83
C ARG A 412 -12.12 13.10 -28.11
N ALA A 413 -11.46 11.94 -28.02
CA ALA A 413 -10.15 11.82 -27.40
C ALA A 413 -9.10 12.71 -28.10
N ILE A 414 -9.08 12.69 -29.43
CA ILE A 414 -8.20 13.53 -30.27
C ILE A 414 -8.44 15.01 -29.96
N ASN A 415 -9.70 15.46 -29.97
CA ASN A 415 -10.04 16.85 -29.65
C ASN A 415 -9.59 17.26 -28.25
N LEU A 416 -9.76 16.39 -27.24
CA LEU A 416 -9.31 16.68 -25.87
C LEU A 416 -7.78 16.84 -25.79
N TYR A 417 -7.02 16.04 -26.54
CA TYR A 417 -5.57 16.19 -26.58
C TYR A 417 -5.15 17.47 -27.32
N HIS A 418 -5.82 17.87 -28.39
CA HIS A 418 -5.61 19.19 -29.01
C HIS A 418 -5.89 20.33 -28.01
N ASP A 419 -6.99 20.24 -27.25
CA ASP A 419 -7.27 21.21 -26.19
C ASP A 419 -6.12 21.29 -25.18
N VAL A 420 -5.52 20.16 -24.80
CA VAL A 420 -4.33 20.16 -23.92
C VAL A 420 -3.16 20.89 -24.57
N LEU A 421 -2.92 20.70 -25.87
CA LEU A 421 -1.82 21.37 -26.58
C LEU A 421 -2.03 22.89 -26.67
N THR A 422 -3.26 23.38 -26.85
CA THR A 422 -3.56 24.82 -26.81
C THR A 422 -3.24 25.48 -25.46
N LEU A 423 -3.23 24.69 -24.37
CA LEU A 423 -2.90 25.16 -23.02
C LEU A 423 -1.39 25.18 -22.74
N HIS A 424 -0.53 24.67 -23.62
CA HIS A 424 0.92 24.67 -23.45
C HIS A 424 1.60 25.82 -24.22
N LEU A 425 2.60 26.48 -23.61
CA LEU A 425 3.57 27.25 -24.38
C LEU A 425 4.57 26.27 -25.06
N PRO A 426 5.08 26.57 -26.28
CA PRO A 426 5.96 25.69 -27.08
C PRO A 426 7.32 25.25 -26.45
N ARG A 427 7.56 25.46 -25.16
CA ARG A 427 8.79 25.09 -24.44
C ARG A 427 8.55 24.44 -23.08
N HIS A 428 7.33 23.99 -22.80
CA HIS A 428 7.03 23.32 -21.54
C HIS A 428 7.53 21.87 -21.59
N LEU A 429 8.23 21.41 -20.53
CA LEU A 429 8.80 20.06 -20.33
C LEU A 429 7.84 18.87 -20.54
N ARG A 430 6.55 19.10 -20.78
CA ARG A 430 5.51 18.07 -20.94
C ARG A 430 4.78 18.14 -22.28
N HIS A 431 5.22 19.05 -23.16
CA HIS A 431 4.69 19.18 -24.51
C HIS A 431 4.96 17.90 -25.32
N GLY A 432 6.20 17.37 -25.23
CA GLY A 432 6.57 16.08 -25.81
C GLY A 432 5.65 14.94 -25.36
N THR A 433 5.46 14.72 -24.07
CA THR A 433 4.57 13.66 -23.55
C THR A 433 3.12 13.81 -24.05
N THR A 434 2.62 15.04 -24.16
CA THR A 434 1.25 15.30 -24.66
C THR A 434 1.12 14.94 -26.14
N LEU A 435 2.12 15.30 -26.97
CA LEU A 435 2.16 14.94 -28.39
C LEU A 435 2.22 13.42 -28.58
N ASN A 436 3.02 12.71 -27.78
CA ASN A 436 3.05 11.24 -27.80
C ASN A 436 1.68 10.62 -27.45
N ASN A 437 0.98 11.17 -26.46
CA ASN A 437 -0.35 10.69 -26.08
C ASN A 437 -1.40 11.02 -27.15
N LEU A 438 -1.32 12.20 -27.78
CA LEU A 438 -2.16 12.57 -28.92
C LEU A 438 -1.94 11.57 -30.06
N ALA A 439 -0.70 11.32 -30.46
CA ALA A 439 -0.32 10.44 -31.56
C ALA A 439 -0.82 8.99 -31.39
N LEU A 440 -0.98 8.53 -30.14
CA LEU A 440 -1.53 7.21 -29.84
C LEU A 440 -3.00 7.08 -30.29
N ALA A 441 -3.78 8.16 -30.28
CA ALA A 441 -5.19 8.15 -30.67
C ALA A 441 -5.41 7.88 -32.17
N PRO A 442 -4.85 8.65 -33.13
CA PRO A 442 -4.96 8.35 -34.55
C PRO A 442 -4.25 7.03 -34.89
N LYS A 443 -3.14 6.66 -34.23
CA LYS A 443 -2.55 5.33 -34.39
C LYS A 443 -3.53 4.22 -34.04
N THR A 444 -4.20 4.31 -32.89
CA THR A 444 -5.18 3.31 -32.45
C THR A 444 -6.37 3.27 -33.42
N ARG A 445 -6.78 4.42 -33.97
CA ARG A 445 -7.81 4.53 -35.01
C ARG A 445 -7.39 3.80 -36.29
N TYR A 446 -6.15 3.99 -36.74
CA TYR A 446 -5.56 3.24 -37.83
C TYR A 446 -5.54 1.73 -37.56
N ASP A 447 -5.11 1.27 -36.38
CA ASP A 447 -5.04 -0.17 -36.08
C ASP A 447 -6.39 -0.89 -36.24
N LYS A 448 -7.50 -0.16 -36.01
CA LYS A 448 -8.86 -0.71 -36.13
C LYS A 448 -9.52 -0.47 -37.48
N LEU A 449 -9.29 0.69 -38.09
CA LEU A 449 -10.03 1.16 -39.26
C LEU A 449 -9.19 1.23 -40.53
N HIS A 450 -7.87 1.07 -40.41
CA HIS A 450 -6.89 1.13 -41.50
C HIS A 450 -6.95 2.44 -42.32
N VAL A 451 -7.18 3.57 -41.66
CA VAL A 451 -7.17 4.92 -42.28
C VAL A 451 -5.72 5.43 -42.37
N SER A 452 -5.13 5.38 -43.55
CA SER A 452 -3.70 5.68 -43.77
C SER A 452 -3.28 7.10 -43.36
N GLU A 453 -4.17 8.09 -43.50
CA GLU A 453 -3.94 9.47 -43.07
C GLU A 453 -3.67 9.55 -41.56
N ASP A 454 -4.39 8.78 -40.75
CA ASP A 454 -4.20 8.74 -39.29
C ASP A 454 -2.84 8.19 -38.91
N LEU A 455 -2.35 7.20 -39.65
CA LEU A 455 -1.03 6.62 -39.40
C LEU A 455 0.07 7.63 -39.69
N ASN A 456 -0.04 8.38 -40.79
CA ASN A 456 0.91 9.43 -41.13
C ASN A 456 0.89 10.56 -40.10
N GLU A 457 -0.30 11.01 -39.69
CA GLU A 457 -0.46 12.01 -38.63
C GLU A 457 0.18 11.53 -37.31
N ALA A 458 -0.07 10.28 -36.92
CA ALA A 458 0.54 9.70 -35.72
C ALA A 458 2.08 9.71 -35.79
N ILE A 459 2.65 9.31 -36.93
CA ILE A 459 4.11 9.28 -37.14
C ILE A 459 4.71 10.69 -37.00
N ASP A 460 4.10 11.70 -37.62
CA ASP A 460 4.59 13.06 -37.56
C ASP A 460 4.54 13.62 -36.13
N LEU A 461 3.47 13.35 -35.39
CA LEU A 461 3.33 13.73 -33.98
C LEU A 461 4.32 13.00 -33.06
N PHE A 462 4.58 11.71 -33.29
CA PHE A 462 5.60 10.96 -32.56
C PHE A 462 7.00 11.52 -32.82
N ARG A 463 7.33 11.85 -34.07
CA ARG A 463 8.60 12.50 -34.45
C ARG A 463 8.77 13.85 -33.78
N GLU A 464 7.74 14.70 -33.81
CA GLU A 464 7.75 16.00 -33.11
C GLU A 464 7.96 15.81 -31.61
N SER A 465 7.25 14.86 -31.00
CA SER A 465 7.42 14.53 -29.58
C SER A 465 8.86 14.07 -29.28
N LEU A 466 9.48 13.27 -30.15
CA LEU A 466 10.81 12.72 -29.93
C LEU A 466 11.90 13.81 -30.02
N GLN A 467 11.69 14.83 -30.85
CA GLN A 467 12.58 16.00 -30.93
C GLN A 467 12.55 16.87 -29.66
N LEU A 468 11.44 16.84 -28.92
CA LEU A 468 11.27 17.64 -27.70
C LEU A 468 11.76 16.93 -26.43
N ILE A 469 11.97 15.61 -26.47
CA ILE A 469 12.35 14.79 -25.32
C ILE A 469 13.87 14.53 -25.35
N PRO A 470 14.64 14.96 -24.32
CA PRO A 470 16.08 14.70 -24.23
C PRO A 470 16.44 13.21 -24.28
N LEU A 471 17.64 12.89 -24.80
CA LEU A 471 18.12 11.52 -24.97
C LEU A 471 18.18 10.70 -23.67
N ASP A 472 18.42 11.36 -22.54
CA ASP A 472 18.55 10.79 -21.20
C ASP A 472 17.23 10.78 -20.42
N ASP A 473 16.14 11.27 -21.01
CA ASP A 473 14.82 11.30 -20.39
C ASP A 473 14.20 9.89 -20.34
N PRO A 474 13.79 9.40 -19.16
CA PRO A 474 13.13 8.10 -19.01
C PRO A 474 11.84 7.94 -19.82
N GLU A 475 11.17 9.01 -20.27
CA GLU A 475 9.96 8.89 -21.09
C GLU A 475 10.28 8.68 -22.58
N ARG A 476 11.54 8.88 -23.01
CA ARG A 476 11.93 8.82 -24.42
C ARG A 476 11.77 7.43 -25.02
N HIS A 477 12.05 6.37 -24.27
CA HIS A 477 11.90 4.99 -24.77
C HIS A 477 10.45 4.65 -25.10
N GLY A 478 9.49 5.21 -24.35
CA GLY A 478 8.06 5.00 -24.58
C GLY A 478 7.60 5.62 -25.90
N ASN A 479 8.09 6.83 -26.21
CA ASN A 479 7.86 7.44 -27.51
C ASN A 479 8.52 6.62 -28.63
N LEU A 480 9.79 6.25 -28.48
CA LEU A 480 10.49 5.43 -29.48
C LEU A 480 9.77 4.11 -29.77
N PHE A 481 9.20 3.47 -28.73
CA PHE A 481 8.35 2.28 -28.87
C PHE A 481 7.13 2.57 -29.76
N ASN A 482 6.41 3.65 -29.48
CA ASN A 482 5.19 4.00 -30.21
C ASN A 482 5.47 4.40 -31.66
N LEU A 483 6.49 5.22 -31.89
CA LEU A 483 6.97 5.58 -33.22
C LEU A 483 7.39 4.32 -34.01
N SER A 484 8.16 3.44 -33.38
CA SER A 484 8.58 2.17 -33.96
C SER A 484 7.36 1.32 -34.37
N SER A 485 6.33 1.24 -33.53
CA SER A 485 5.11 0.49 -33.85
C SER A 485 4.36 1.09 -35.04
N ALA A 486 4.24 2.43 -35.11
CA ALA A 486 3.58 3.11 -36.22
C ALA A 486 4.35 2.92 -37.53
N LEU A 487 5.66 3.16 -37.53
CA LEU A 487 6.52 2.97 -38.71
C LEU A 487 6.57 1.50 -39.17
N CYS A 488 6.61 0.54 -38.24
CA CYS A 488 6.48 -0.89 -38.60
C CYS A 488 5.13 -1.19 -39.27
N SER A 489 4.05 -0.59 -38.78
CA SER A 489 2.71 -0.77 -39.36
C SER A 489 2.65 -0.20 -40.78
N ARG A 490 3.27 0.96 -41.03
CA ARG A 490 3.37 1.55 -42.37
C ARG A 490 4.23 0.68 -43.29
N PHE A 491 5.41 0.25 -42.83
CA PHE A 491 6.28 -0.68 -43.55
C PHE A 491 5.56 -1.97 -43.94
N THR A 492 4.77 -2.58 -43.05
CA THR A 492 4.04 -3.80 -43.41
C THR A 492 3.03 -3.61 -44.53
N HIS A 493 2.56 -2.37 -44.74
CA HIS A 493 1.61 -2.03 -45.79
C HIS A 493 2.29 -1.56 -47.08
N THR A 494 3.28 -0.67 -46.98
CA THR A 494 3.96 -0.06 -48.13
C THR A 494 5.13 -0.91 -48.64
N GLN A 495 5.73 -1.73 -47.78
CA GLN A 495 6.98 -2.46 -48.01
C GLN A 495 8.18 -1.55 -48.31
N GLU A 496 8.09 -0.28 -47.94
CA GLU A 496 9.17 0.70 -48.10
C GLU A 496 10.14 0.64 -46.92
N ASP A 497 11.37 0.19 -47.17
CA ASP A 497 12.40 -0.03 -46.14
C ASP A 497 12.93 1.28 -45.48
N GLU A 498 12.55 2.45 -45.99
CA GLU A 498 12.95 3.75 -45.41
C GLU A 498 12.50 3.88 -43.94
N ASP A 499 11.27 3.46 -43.63
CA ASP A 499 10.71 3.49 -42.28
C ASP A 499 11.49 2.60 -41.31
N ILE A 500 11.86 1.40 -41.75
CA ILE A 500 12.62 0.46 -40.92
C ILE A 500 14.03 0.98 -40.68
N LYS A 501 14.68 1.54 -41.72
CA LYS A 501 16.00 2.18 -41.60
C LYS A 501 15.97 3.35 -40.60
N GLU A 502 14.94 4.18 -40.63
CA GLU A 502 14.77 5.28 -39.68
C GLU A 502 14.71 4.76 -38.24
N ILE A 503 13.87 3.76 -37.95
CA ILE A 503 13.74 3.24 -36.58
C ILE A 503 15.06 2.60 -36.13
N ILE A 504 15.73 1.82 -36.98
CA ILE A 504 17.02 1.19 -36.64
C ILE A 504 18.04 2.26 -36.26
N ASN A 505 18.14 3.35 -37.03
CA ASN A 505 19.04 4.46 -36.73
C ASN A 505 18.70 5.10 -35.37
N LEU A 506 17.42 5.40 -35.12
CA LEU A 506 16.98 5.99 -33.84
C LEU A 506 17.26 5.08 -32.63
N CYS A 507 17.07 3.76 -32.79
CA CYS A 507 17.41 2.77 -31.77
C CYS A 507 18.93 2.70 -31.54
N GLN A 508 19.73 2.73 -32.60
CA GLN A 508 21.20 2.70 -32.50
C GLN A 508 21.76 3.97 -31.86
N GLU A 509 21.26 5.16 -32.22
CA GLU A 509 21.61 6.42 -31.56
C GLU A 509 21.31 6.39 -30.06
N SER A 510 20.14 5.85 -29.70
CA SER A 510 19.74 5.68 -28.30
C SER A 510 20.68 4.70 -27.56
N LEU A 511 21.06 3.59 -28.18
CA LEU A 511 22.02 2.65 -27.61
C LEU A 511 23.45 3.21 -27.50
N ALA A 512 23.84 4.14 -28.38
CA ALA A 512 25.13 4.81 -28.33
C ALA A 512 25.20 5.86 -27.21
N ALA A 513 24.08 6.53 -26.93
CA ALA A 513 23.99 7.54 -25.86
C ALA A 513 23.90 6.93 -24.45
N LEU A 514 23.31 5.73 -24.32
CA LEU A 514 23.06 5.09 -23.03
C LEU A 514 24.21 4.17 -22.57
N SER A 515 24.56 4.22 -21.28
CA SER A 515 25.50 3.27 -20.67
C SER A 515 25.01 1.82 -20.79
N SER A 516 25.92 0.85 -20.91
CA SER A 516 25.58 -0.59 -21.07
C SER A 516 24.75 -1.18 -19.94
N LEU A 517 24.75 -0.56 -18.75
CA LEU A 517 23.94 -0.97 -17.60
C LEU A 517 22.61 -0.22 -17.49
N TYR A 518 22.30 0.69 -18.42
CA TYR A 518 21.08 1.49 -18.36
C TYR A 518 19.85 0.59 -18.62
N PRO A 519 18.84 0.53 -17.73
CA PRO A 519 17.70 -0.38 -17.85
C PRO A 519 16.95 -0.32 -19.18
N ASP A 520 16.83 0.88 -19.78
CA ASP A 520 16.05 1.09 -20.99
C ASP A 520 16.67 0.47 -22.25
N ARG A 521 17.97 0.08 -22.22
CA ARG A 521 18.58 -0.66 -23.33
C ARG A 521 17.85 -1.98 -23.59
N TYR A 522 17.31 -2.62 -22.56
CA TYR A 522 16.45 -3.80 -22.71
C TYR A 522 15.27 -3.54 -23.64
N PHE A 523 14.54 -2.44 -23.44
CA PHE A 523 13.38 -2.11 -24.27
C PHE A 523 13.81 -1.81 -25.71
N ILE A 524 14.96 -1.16 -25.90
CA ILE A 524 15.50 -0.92 -27.25
C ILE A 524 15.89 -2.24 -27.94
N TYR A 525 16.48 -3.20 -27.21
CA TYR A 525 16.76 -4.53 -27.76
C TYR A 525 15.48 -5.25 -28.17
N MET A 526 14.44 -5.24 -27.32
CA MET A 526 13.13 -5.82 -27.69
C MET A 526 12.56 -5.18 -28.97
N ARG A 527 12.64 -3.85 -29.08
CA ARG A 527 12.19 -3.15 -30.30
C ARG A 527 12.98 -3.61 -31.52
N LEU A 528 14.30 -3.65 -31.44
CA LEU A 528 15.16 -4.07 -32.54
C LEU A 528 14.85 -5.50 -33.00
N GLN A 529 14.60 -6.44 -32.07
CA GLN A 529 14.17 -7.79 -32.43
C GLN A 529 12.89 -7.77 -33.27
N GLU A 530 11.85 -7.06 -32.81
CA GLU A 530 10.57 -6.98 -33.51
C GLU A 530 10.71 -6.35 -34.90
N ILE A 531 11.53 -5.30 -35.02
CA ILE A 531 11.81 -4.59 -36.28
C ILE A 531 12.51 -5.52 -37.27
N TYR A 532 13.61 -6.16 -36.86
CA TYR A 532 14.35 -7.08 -37.72
C TYR A 532 13.50 -8.30 -38.11
N LEU A 533 12.72 -8.88 -37.19
CA LEU A 533 11.80 -9.95 -37.54
C LEU A 533 10.72 -9.51 -38.52
N SER A 534 10.19 -8.29 -38.36
CA SER A 534 9.18 -7.75 -39.28
C SER A 534 9.76 -7.53 -40.67
N ARG A 535 10.99 -6.99 -40.77
CA ARG A 535 11.68 -6.85 -42.06
C ARG A 535 12.02 -8.19 -42.69
N TYR A 536 12.50 -9.15 -41.90
CA TYR A 536 12.77 -10.51 -42.36
C TYR A 536 11.54 -11.22 -42.93
N ARG A 537 10.36 -11.03 -42.32
CA ARG A 537 9.10 -11.64 -42.80
C ARG A 537 8.71 -11.19 -44.21
N ILE A 538 9.12 -9.99 -44.62
CA ILE A 538 8.77 -9.39 -45.92
C ILE A 538 9.91 -9.55 -46.92
N LEU A 539 11.13 -9.20 -46.54
CA LEU A 539 12.28 -9.16 -47.44
C LEU A 539 13.08 -10.47 -47.47
N HIS A 540 12.91 -11.33 -46.46
CA HIS A 540 13.63 -12.59 -46.30
C HIS A 540 15.17 -12.46 -46.27
N ASP A 541 15.68 -11.32 -45.82
CA ASP A 541 17.13 -11.11 -45.65
C ASP A 541 17.64 -11.89 -44.41
N PRO A 542 18.50 -12.91 -44.57
CA PRO A 542 19.00 -13.70 -43.45
C PRO A 542 19.78 -12.87 -42.42
N VAL A 543 20.35 -11.72 -42.81
CA VAL A 543 21.05 -10.82 -41.88
C VAL A 543 20.09 -10.28 -40.81
N ASP A 544 18.83 -10.01 -41.17
CA ASP A 544 17.84 -9.54 -40.21
C ASP A 544 17.50 -10.59 -39.16
N LEU A 545 17.38 -11.86 -39.56
CA LEU A 545 17.13 -12.94 -38.61
C LEU A 545 18.31 -13.10 -37.63
N LEU A 546 19.54 -12.96 -38.12
CA LEU A 546 20.75 -12.97 -37.27
C LEU A 546 20.75 -11.79 -36.28
N LEU A 547 20.43 -10.58 -36.73
CA LEU A 547 20.37 -9.39 -35.89
C LEU A 547 19.22 -9.48 -34.87
N ALA A 548 18.07 -10.05 -35.24
CA ALA A 548 16.98 -10.31 -34.30
C ALA A 548 17.43 -11.25 -33.17
N VAL A 549 18.07 -12.37 -33.51
CA VAL A 549 18.61 -13.34 -32.55
C VAL A 549 19.64 -12.72 -31.63
N GLU A 550 20.54 -11.87 -32.14
CA GLU A 550 21.50 -11.17 -31.29
C GLU A 550 20.82 -10.25 -30.29
N ASN A 551 19.78 -9.51 -30.71
CA ASN A 551 19.04 -8.66 -29.79
C ASN A 551 18.21 -9.47 -28.77
N PHE A 552 17.70 -10.66 -29.11
CA PHE A 552 17.10 -11.60 -28.14
C PHE A 552 18.12 -12.04 -27.09
N ARG A 553 19.34 -12.36 -27.53
CA ARG A 553 20.45 -12.75 -26.65
C ARG A 553 20.83 -11.60 -25.70
N LEU A 554 20.90 -10.37 -26.20
CA LEU A 554 21.18 -9.18 -25.40
C LEU A 554 20.07 -8.87 -24.39
N ALA A 555 18.79 -8.98 -24.79
CA ALA A 555 17.66 -8.71 -23.92
C ALA A 555 17.49 -9.77 -22.81
N SER A 556 17.56 -11.06 -23.15
CA SER A 556 17.46 -12.17 -22.18
C SER A 556 18.59 -12.17 -21.15
N ARG A 557 19.79 -11.67 -21.51
CA ARG A 557 20.94 -11.54 -20.61
C ARG A 557 21.07 -10.19 -19.92
N HIS A 558 20.13 -9.25 -20.14
CA HIS A 558 20.26 -7.90 -19.61
C HIS A 558 20.30 -7.91 -18.06
N PRO A 559 21.40 -7.47 -17.43
CA PRO A 559 21.63 -7.71 -15.99
C PRO A 559 20.65 -6.93 -15.12
N THR A 560 20.16 -5.80 -15.61
CA THR A 560 19.19 -4.95 -14.92
C THR A 560 17.75 -5.29 -15.26
N GLN A 561 17.40 -6.51 -15.66
CA GLN A 561 15.99 -6.89 -15.78
C GLN A 561 15.62 -8.00 -14.80
N GLY A 562 14.39 -8.01 -14.31
CA GLY A 562 13.93 -9.08 -13.42
C GLY A 562 13.89 -10.44 -14.14
N PHE A 563 13.98 -11.54 -13.39
CA PHE A 563 13.85 -12.89 -13.95
C PHE A 563 12.59 -13.08 -14.82
N PRO A 564 11.40 -12.56 -14.47
CA PRO A 564 10.21 -12.74 -15.31
C PRO A 564 10.34 -12.19 -16.73
N TRP A 565 10.92 -11.00 -16.89
CA TRP A 565 11.14 -10.37 -18.18
C TRP A 565 12.19 -11.13 -19.00
N ARG A 566 13.32 -11.47 -18.38
CA ARG A 566 14.38 -12.27 -19.04
C ARG A 566 13.92 -13.66 -19.46
N ILE A 567 13.11 -14.32 -18.63
CA ILE A 567 12.52 -15.64 -18.94
C ILE A 567 11.53 -15.53 -20.10
N SER A 568 10.63 -14.54 -20.05
CA SER A 568 9.68 -14.30 -21.15
C SER A 568 10.42 -14.10 -22.48
N GLU A 569 11.54 -13.39 -22.43
CA GLU A 569 12.34 -13.11 -23.60
C GLU A 569 13.08 -14.31 -24.16
N ALA A 570 13.66 -15.14 -23.29
CA ALA A 570 14.27 -16.40 -23.70
C ALA A 570 13.24 -17.35 -24.31
N ILE A 571 11.99 -17.36 -23.81
CA ILE A 571 10.90 -18.15 -24.37
C ILE A 571 10.47 -17.61 -25.74
N ASP A 572 10.38 -16.30 -25.92
CA ASP A 572 10.05 -15.71 -27.23
C ASP A 572 11.16 -16.00 -28.25
N TRP A 573 12.43 -15.84 -27.85
CA TRP A 573 13.58 -16.25 -28.65
C TRP A 573 13.49 -17.71 -29.09
N ALA A 574 13.26 -18.64 -28.17
CA ALA A 574 13.14 -20.06 -28.49
C ALA A 574 12.00 -20.32 -29.50
N ARG A 575 10.87 -19.63 -29.33
CA ARG A 575 9.71 -19.74 -30.22
C ARG A 575 10.03 -19.23 -31.63
N GLN A 576 10.63 -18.05 -31.77
CA GLN A 576 10.98 -17.48 -33.07
C GLN A 576 12.06 -18.32 -33.75
N ALA A 577 13.07 -18.77 -33.01
CA ALA A 577 14.12 -19.63 -33.53
C ALA A 577 13.57 -20.97 -34.05
N GLU A 578 12.59 -21.56 -33.37
CA GLU A 578 11.88 -22.76 -33.84
C GLU A 578 11.07 -22.49 -35.12
N VAL A 579 10.30 -21.41 -35.16
CA VAL A 579 9.47 -21.02 -36.32
C VAL A 579 10.30 -20.83 -37.58
N TYR A 580 11.48 -20.21 -37.45
CA TYR A 580 12.37 -19.97 -38.59
C TYR A 580 13.47 -21.01 -38.75
N HIS A 581 13.42 -22.12 -37.99
CA HIS A 581 14.43 -23.17 -37.99
C HIS A 581 15.88 -22.66 -37.82
N HIS A 582 16.04 -21.63 -36.99
CA HIS A 582 17.33 -21.02 -36.71
C HIS A 582 18.15 -21.88 -35.75
N GLU A 583 19.48 -21.96 -35.97
CA GLU A 583 20.39 -22.81 -35.19
C GLU A 583 20.46 -22.46 -33.69
N SER A 584 20.09 -21.24 -33.34
CA SER A 584 20.08 -20.74 -31.95
C SER A 584 18.93 -21.28 -31.09
N ALA A 585 18.01 -22.08 -31.63
CA ALA A 585 16.88 -22.63 -30.86
C ALA A 585 17.35 -23.39 -29.60
N LEU A 586 18.41 -24.22 -29.72
CA LEU A 586 18.96 -24.94 -28.58
C LEU A 586 19.58 -24.02 -27.53
N GLU A 587 20.26 -22.96 -27.95
CA GLU A 587 20.82 -21.93 -27.05
C GLU A 587 19.70 -21.21 -26.28
N ALA A 588 18.61 -20.86 -26.97
CA ALA A 588 17.48 -20.19 -26.35
C ALA A 588 16.81 -21.05 -25.26
N TYR A 589 16.66 -22.35 -25.48
CA TYR A 589 16.15 -23.28 -24.46
C TYR A 589 17.09 -23.41 -23.27
N GLN A 590 18.40 -23.46 -23.50
CA GLN A 590 19.39 -23.48 -22.40
C GLN A 590 19.28 -22.22 -21.55
N MET A 591 19.18 -21.04 -22.20
CA MET A 591 18.97 -19.77 -21.51
C MET A 591 17.69 -19.76 -20.68
N CYS A 592 16.59 -20.33 -21.21
CA CYS A 592 15.37 -20.49 -20.43
C CYS A 592 15.62 -21.30 -19.16
N PHE A 593 16.23 -22.49 -19.27
CA PHE A 593 16.49 -23.36 -18.12
C PHE A 593 17.38 -22.71 -17.06
N GLU A 594 18.46 -22.05 -17.49
CA GLU A 594 19.37 -21.32 -16.59
C GLU A 594 18.66 -20.20 -15.82
N LEU A 595 17.81 -19.43 -16.50
CA LEU A 595 17.04 -18.37 -15.89
C LEU A 595 15.94 -18.90 -14.95
N PHE A 596 15.29 -20.02 -15.29
CA PHE A 596 14.33 -20.69 -14.42
C PHE A 596 14.99 -21.23 -13.15
N ASP A 597 16.12 -21.91 -13.28
CA ASP A 597 16.89 -22.41 -12.12
C ASP A 597 17.30 -21.25 -11.22
N SER A 598 17.86 -20.19 -11.79
CA SER A 598 18.26 -19.00 -11.04
C SER A 598 17.06 -18.32 -10.36
N HIS A 599 15.91 -18.25 -11.03
CA HIS A 599 14.69 -17.68 -10.47
C HIS A 599 14.18 -18.46 -9.25
N VAL A 600 14.20 -19.79 -9.32
CA VAL A 600 13.78 -20.66 -8.22
C VAL A 600 14.80 -20.63 -7.08
N MET A 601 16.10 -20.76 -7.38
CA MET A 601 17.16 -20.84 -6.36
C MET A 601 17.33 -19.55 -5.55
N THR A 602 16.95 -18.40 -6.11
CA THR A 602 16.97 -17.11 -5.39
C THR A 602 15.84 -16.95 -4.36
N ARG A 603 14.94 -17.93 -4.19
CA ARG A 603 13.85 -17.88 -3.20
C ARG A 603 14.22 -18.60 -1.91
N SER A 604 14.06 -17.92 -0.78
CA SER A 604 14.48 -18.39 0.53
C SER A 604 13.61 -19.52 1.10
N SER A 605 12.29 -19.49 0.85
CA SER A 605 11.34 -20.48 1.38
C SER A 605 10.92 -21.51 0.33
N ILE A 606 10.57 -22.73 0.77
CA ILE A 606 10.06 -23.79 -0.10
C ILE A 606 8.73 -23.37 -0.75
N ILE A 607 7.87 -22.64 -0.04
CA ILE A 607 6.60 -22.14 -0.56
C ILE A 607 6.85 -21.13 -1.69
N SER A 608 7.77 -20.17 -1.49
CA SER A 608 8.11 -19.17 -2.50
C SER A 608 8.81 -19.76 -3.72
N ARG A 609 9.62 -20.83 -3.54
CA ARG A 609 10.17 -21.62 -4.66
C ARG A 609 9.08 -22.29 -5.48
N HIS A 610 8.09 -22.86 -4.80
CA HIS A 610 6.95 -23.51 -5.44
C HIS A 610 6.09 -22.50 -6.23
N GLU A 611 5.76 -21.37 -5.63
CA GLU A 611 5.05 -20.28 -6.31
C GLU A 611 5.82 -19.79 -7.55
N ALA A 612 7.12 -19.55 -7.41
CA ALA A 612 7.99 -19.13 -8.51
C ALA A 612 8.00 -20.14 -9.68
N ALA A 613 8.09 -21.43 -9.38
CA ALA A 613 8.03 -22.49 -10.38
C ALA A 613 6.64 -22.59 -11.07
N SER A 614 5.56 -22.28 -10.34
CA SER A 614 4.18 -22.29 -10.87
C SER A 614 3.78 -21.04 -11.66
N THR A 615 4.58 -19.97 -11.59
CA THR A 615 4.23 -18.64 -12.13
C THR A 615 4.16 -18.65 -13.67
N PHE A 616 4.93 -19.52 -14.34
CA PHE A 616 5.04 -19.57 -15.80
C PHE A 616 4.38 -20.83 -16.35
N ARG A 617 3.06 -20.80 -16.57
CA ARG A 617 2.31 -21.96 -17.11
C ARG A 617 2.86 -22.48 -18.45
N GLY A 618 3.40 -21.61 -19.31
CA GLY A 618 4.05 -22.00 -20.57
C GLY A 618 5.39 -22.76 -20.41
N ALA A 619 5.98 -22.76 -19.21
CA ALA A 619 7.21 -23.48 -18.92
C ALA A 619 7.00 -25.00 -18.81
N GLN A 620 5.77 -25.47 -18.62
CA GLN A 620 5.45 -26.91 -18.50
C GLN A 620 5.73 -27.69 -19.78
N SER A 621 5.50 -27.06 -20.93
CA SER A 621 5.76 -27.66 -22.25
C SER A 621 7.18 -27.42 -22.75
N LEU A 622 7.94 -26.55 -22.09
CA LEU A 622 9.28 -26.14 -22.51
C LEU A 622 10.28 -27.31 -22.62
N PRO A 623 10.31 -28.29 -21.69
CA PRO A 623 11.21 -29.45 -21.82
C PRO A 623 10.92 -30.32 -23.04
N VAL A 624 9.63 -30.45 -23.39
CA VAL A 624 9.21 -31.23 -24.56
C VAL A 624 9.64 -30.52 -25.84
N TYR A 625 9.43 -29.20 -25.93
CA TYR A 625 9.87 -28.43 -27.10
C TYR A 625 11.40 -28.38 -27.20
N ALA A 626 12.11 -28.21 -26.08
CA ALA A 626 13.56 -28.23 -26.03
C ALA A 626 14.15 -29.55 -26.52
N ALA A 627 13.53 -30.69 -26.20
CA ALA A 627 13.95 -32.02 -26.65
C ALA A 627 13.78 -32.21 -28.15
N SER A 628 12.83 -31.51 -28.78
CA SER A 628 12.53 -31.67 -30.21
C SER A 628 13.69 -31.20 -31.10
N CYS A 629 14.43 -30.17 -30.68
CA CYS A 629 15.57 -29.61 -31.42
C CYS A 629 16.72 -30.62 -31.59
N PRO A 630 17.32 -31.18 -30.53
CA PRO A 630 18.38 -32.18 -30.68
C PRO A 630 17.89 -33.49 -31.30
N ILE A 631 16.62 -33.87 -31.18
CA ILE A 631 16.06 -35.02 -31.92
C ILE A 631 16.14 -34.78 -33.44
N ARG A 632 15.72 -33.61 -33.93
CA ARG A 632 15.82 -33.26 -35.35
C ARG A 632 17.26 -33.21 -35.84
N SER A 633 18.18 -32.79 -34.98
CA SER A 633 19.63 -32.76 -35.28
C SER A 633 20.33 -34.09 -35.04
N GLY A 634 19.62 -35.19 -34.78
CA GLY A 634 20.19 -36.53 -34.64
C GLY A 634 20.96 -36.79 -33.33
N ASN A 635 20.72 -35.98 -32.29
CA ASN A 635 21.36 -36.09 -30.97
C ASN A 635 20.35 -36.49 -29.87
N PRO A 636 19.91 -37.75 -29.80
CA PRO A 636 18.90 -38.19 -28.85
C PRO A 636 19.40 -38.15 -27.39
N HIS A 637 20.72 -38.26 -27.15
CA HIS A 637 21.28 -38.14 -25.81
C HIS A 637 21.03 -36.75 -25.21
N ARG A 638 21.30 -35.69 -25.98
CA ARG A 638 21.03 -34.31 -25.55
C ARG A 638 19.54 -34.06 -25.36
N ALA A 639 18.68 -34.71 -26.14
CA ALA A 639 17.23 -34.63 -25.96
C ALA A 639 16.79 -35.17 -24.60
N VAL A 640 17.31 -36.34 -24.20
CA VAL A 640 17.02 -36.94 -22.89
C VAL A 640 17.51 -36.04 -21.76
N GLU A 641 18.72 -35.47 -21.87
CA GLU A 641 19.25 -34.54 -20.87
C GLU A 641 18.32 -33.33 -20.64
N LEU A 642 17.81 -32.71 -21.70
CA LEU A 642 16.93 -31.54 -21.59
C LEU A 642 15.56 -31.90 -21.00
N VAL A 643 15.02 -33.08 -21.32
CA VAL A 643 13.79 -33.58 -20.70
C VAL A 643 13.99 -33.83 -19.21
N GLU A 644 15.11 -34.47 -18.84
CA GLU A 644 15.43 -34.75 -17.43
C GLU A 644 15.76 -33.49 -16.63
N GLN A 645 16.42 -32.49 -17.24
CA GLN A 645 16.62 -31.17 -16.65
C GLN A 645 15.28 -30.47 -16.40
N GLY A 646 14.39 -30.48 -17.39
CA GLY A 646 13.04 -29.94 -17.24
C GLY A 646 12.21 -30.67 -16.18
N ARG A 647 12.30 -32.00 -16.12
CA ARG A 647 11.67 -32.82 -15.06
C ARG A 647 12.25 -32.51 -13.68
N GLY A 648 13.57 -32.32 -13.56
CA GLY A 648 14.24 -31.94 -12.31
C GLY A 648 13.78 -30.59 -11.77
N GLN A 649 13.50 -29.64 -12.65
CA GLN A 649 12.91 -28.33 -12.30
C GLN A 649 11.42 -28.43 -11.94
N GLN A 650 10.69 -29.36 -12.55
CA GLN A 650 9.24 -29.55 -12.37
C GLN A 650 8.88 -30.50 -11.21
N TRP A 651 9.71 -31.49 -10.86
CA TRP A 651 9.40 -32.51 -9.84
C TRP A 651 9.27 -32.00 -8.39
N PRO A 652 9.87 -30.87 -7.99
CA PRO A 652 9.51 -30.21 -6.72
C PRO A 652 8.03 -29.77 -6.66
N LEU A 653 7.36 -29.53 -7.81
CA LEU A 653 5.92 -29.22 -7.89
C LEU A 653 5.04 -30.48 -7.74
N ALA A 654 5.51 -31.64 -8.21
CA ALA A 654 4.74 -32.89 -8.19
C ALA A 654 4.87 -33.67 -6.87
N SER A 655 6.01 -33.58 -6.18
CA SER A 655 6.26 -34.38 -4.96
C SER A 655 5.39 -34.00 -3.75
N ARG A 656 4.71 -32.84 -3.78
CA ARG A 656 3.76 -32.37 -2.75
C ARG A 656 2.28 -32.42 -3.14
N LEU A 657 1.95 -32.92 -4.34
CA LEU A 657 0.57 -33.37 -4.65
C LEU A 657 0.23 -34.71 -3.96
N ARG A 658 1.16 -35.30 -3.20
CA ARG A 658 0.83 -36.22 -2.13
C ARG A 658 0.54 -35.38 -0.88
N THR A 659 -0.73 -35.34 -0.50
CA THR A 659 -1.16 -34.96 0.85
C THR A 659 -0.27 -35.66 1.89
N PRO A 660 0.22 -34.96 2.93
CA PRO A 660 0.85 -35.60 4.07
C PRO A 660 -0.11 -36.64 4.65
N LEU A 661 0.39 -37.83 4.99
CA LEU A 661 -0.41 -38.92 5.56
C LEU A 661 -1.17 -38.51 6.84
N GLU A 662 -0.79 -37.41 7.47
CA GLU A 662 -1.39 -36.83 8.67
C GLU A 662 -2.77 -36.19 8.41
N GLU A 663 -3.08 -35.77 7.18
CA GLU A 663 -4.39 -35.19 6.82
C GLU A 663 -5.43 -36.23 6.37
N ALA A 664 -5.01 -37.49 6.13
CA ALA A 664 -5.92 -38.57 5.74
C ALA A 664 -6.69 -39.21 6.91
N GLY A 665 -6.42 -38.79 8.16
CA GLY A 665 -7.06 -39.33 9.36
C GLY A 665 -8.37 -38.65 9.77
N ILE A 666 -8.76 -37.52 9.14
CA ILE A 666 -9.85 -36.67 9.66
C ILE A 666 -11.14 -36.73 8.80
N PHE A 667 -11.12 -37.36 7.63
CA PHE A 667 -12.32 -37.54 6.80
C PHE A 667 -12.68 -39.01 6.61
N THR A 668 -13.05 -39.66 7.71
CA THR A 668 -13.91 -40.85 7.66
C THR A 668 -15.13 -40.62 8.55
N ASN A 669 -16.10 -39.88 8.03
CA ASN A 669 -17.51 -40.18 8.23
C ASN A 669 -18.39 -39.29 7.35
N GLU A 670 -19.41 -39.92 6.79
CA GLU A 670 -20.53 -39.38 6.03
C GLU A 670 -20.28 -39.09 4.54
N GLY A 671 -20.85 -39.97 3.71
CA GLY A 671 -20.69 -39.99 2.28
C GLY A 671 -21.80 -39.29 1.51
N GLN A 672 -21.47 -38.91 0.29
CA GLN A 672 -22.27 -39.06 -0.93
C GLN A 672 -21.43 -38.54 -2.12
N PHE A 673 -21.00 -39.44 -2.99
CA PHE A 673 -20.51 -39.10 -4.34
C PHE A 673 -21.71 -38.93 -5.28
N PRO A 674 -21.63 -38.00 -6.25
CA PRO A 674 -21.37 -38.42 -7.65
C PRO A 674 -20.45 -37.42 -8.37
N GLY A 675 -19.67 -37.72 -9.40
CA GLY A 675 -19.43 -38.92 -10.18
C GLY A 675 -18.22 -38.66 -11.10
N ASN A 676 -17.51 -39.75 -11.41
CA ASN A 676 -16.30 -39.82 -12.21
C ASN A 676 -16.41 -39.16 -13.59
N ASN A 677 -15.32 -38.51 -14.03
CA ASN A 677 -14.81 -38.69 -15.38
C ASN A 677 -13.29 -38.53 -15.39
N VAL A 678 -12.63 -39.68 -15.35
CA VAL A 678 -11.19 -39.89 -15.53
C VAL A 678 -10.94 -40.07 -17.03
N TYR A 679 -10.12 -39.22 -17.65
CA TYR A 679 -9.41 -39.58 -18.88
C TYR A 679 -7.93 -39.77 -18.55
N ARG A 680 -7.51 -41.04 -18.63
CA ARG A 680 -6.11 -41.48 -18.66
C ARG A 680 -5.49 -41.06 -19.99
N ILE A 681 -4.30 -40.46 -19.96
CA ILE A 681 -3.43 -40.30 -21.13
C ILE A 681 -2.32 -41.35 -21.00
N ALA A 682 -2.23 -42.18 -22.02
CA ALA A 682 -1.07 -43.01 -22.36
C ALA A 682 -0.26 -42.28 -23.42
#